data_AF-A0A2A3EQM0-F1
#
_entry.id   AF-A0A2A3EQM0-F1
#
_cell.length_a   1.000
_cell.length_b   1.000
_cell.length_c   1.000
_cell.angle_alpha   90.00
_cell.angle_beta   90.00
_cell.angle_gamma   90.00
#
_symmetry.space_group_name_H-M   'P 1'
#
loop_
_entity.id
_entity.type
_entity.pdbx_description
1 polymer ?
#
loop_
_entity_poly.entity_id
_entity_poly.type
_entity_poly.pdbx_seq_one_letter_code
_entity_poly.pdbx_strand_id
1 'polypeptide(L)'
;MSSIGTGYDLSASQFSPDGRVFQVEYAQKAVENGGTVIGLRGKDGIVFAVEKIVTSKLYEAGTNKRIFNIDQHVGMAVSGLISDARQIVEIARSEASSYKSQYGIGIPLKYLNERVSMYMHAYTLYSAVRPYGCSVILGAYEHDGPAMYMIDPSGVSYGYYGCAVGKAKQSAKTEIEKLKLSEMTCNELVKEAARIIYLVHDELKDKQFELEMSWVGKHTNGKHERIPANIKTEAEAKAKQAMAEDSDSDTEDIIILNSKTLIQTKFKLSPVMYIGAAIALGFIGFFGFTANLLVAIVIVKDAQILWTPVNVILFNLVISIKCYFGDFLVSIFGNPVAMVSAATGGWYWGYKMCLCPYLLEKYAWFMSTLGFASIGNLTVMAVERWLLVARPMQALSIRHAVILASFVWIYALCLSLPPLFGWGSYGPEAGNVSCSVSWEVHDPVTKSEAYIGFLFVLGLIVPVFTIVSSYVAIILTLKKVRKRAGASGRREAKITKMVALMITAFLLAWSPYAALAIAAQYFNVSIYQDLRSINIQTIEKKNTNIIYAKPSATVAVLPALLAKSSICYNPIIYAETKKGRLENLGESCLSTYSVYFFESLRTNKRTRNRILKEKKKSRRTFVKMRNPIATVVLFLLAVSIFCDGTTHAYNVLMATMGGTKSHTIPFVALGISLKTRGHNVTLLSAFPGPAANNGLQEFVPPIFEKEIILESMEELDRELFESNTHSVLKRVCDTGDVRAQVALYSGSISRQGNPSPWSVTPYFGKSLTQDMSFVQRILNAACLVSLRIMHWFMITGYLQPVLRKYLGNQLPDVRDLTTEIPLTLQNSHYSVADSVPYLANVVNVACLHCKPATHLSPDLETFLQRGFIFVSMGSSVRASGMPEALRQIFVAAFATLPCNVVWKWEGMKIKDLPSNVRTAAWWPQQELLGHSKLRAFVSHGGLLSLHEAAYHAAPTLVLPVFCDHDGNAAQAEKLGYALVMDLAGISIGSLRDGILKVAAIHNNSYRTAAKKRSTLLRDLPINPRKLATWWVEHVAKYKGEHLKSSTRHMSVIHYYSIDVVIFYVITLTLLMYGLKKLCWRTISKQAVKKKIN
;
A
#
# COMPACT_ATOMS: atom_id res chain seq x y z
N MET A 1 -8.66 36.28 -9.53
CA MET A 1 -7.46 36.41 -8.67
C MET A 1 -6.89 35.02 -8.45
N SER A 2 -5.88 34.62 -9.22
CA SER A 2 -5.24 33.31 -9.14
C SER A 2 -3.88 33.42 -8.44
N SER A 3 -3.82 33.05 -7.16
CA SER A 3 -2.56 32.85 -6.41
C SER A 3 -2.24 31.39 -6.15
N ILE A 4 -2.88 30.47 -6.87
CA ILE A 4 -2.58 29.04 -6.79
C ILE A 4 -1.20 28.82 -7.43
N GLY A 5 -0.17 28.56 -6.61
CA GLY A 5 1.17 28.21 -7.09
C GLY A 5 2.34 29.01 -6.52
N THR A 6 2.12 29.93 -5.59
CA THR A 6 3.23 30.73 -5.00
C THR A 6 3.89 30.05 -3.79
N GLY A 7 3.32 28.95 -3.27
CA GLY A 7 3.83 28.24 -2.10
C GLY A 7 3.51 28.91 -0.76
N TYR A 8 2.88 30.09 -0.76
CA TYR A 8 2.45 30.81 0.45
C TYR A 8 1.08 30.33 0.98
N ASP A 9 0.42 29.41 0.28
CA ASP A 9 -0.87 28.84 0.66
C ASP A 9 -0.72 27.46 1.35
N LEU A 10 0.50 27.02 1.65
CA LEU A 10 0.78 25.72 2.27
C LEU A 10 0.49 25.69 3.78
N SER A 11 0.45 26.84 4.45
CA SER A 11 0.25 26.94 5.90
C SER A 11 -0.72 28.08 6.26
N ALA A 12 -1.52 27.89 7.31
CA ALA A 12 -2.37 28.93 7.88
C ALA A 12 -1.57 30.06 8.56
N SER A 13 -0.30 29.81 8.89
CA SER A 13 0.59 30.75 9.57
C SER A 13 1.56 31.49 8.64
N GLN A 14 1.41 31.32 7.32
CA GLN A 14 2.33 31.88 6.33
C GLN A 14 1.72 33.11 5.67
N PHE A 15 2.42 34.23 5.78
CA PHE A 15 2.06 35.48 5.12
C PHE A 15 2.62 35.50 3.70
N SER A 16 1.82 35.98 2.75
CA SER A 16 2.30 36.36 1.42
C SER A 16 3.17 37.62 1.53
N PRO A 17 3.97 37.96 0.50
CA PRO A 17 4.69 39.23 0.43
C PRO A 17 3.79 40.46 0.57
N ASP A 18 2.51 40.35 0.21
CA ASP A 18 1.50 41.39 0.36
C ASP A 18 0.88 41.46 1.77
N GLY A 19 1.39 40.67 2.73
CA GLY A 19 0.88 40.61 4.11
C GLY A 19 -0.44 39.85 4.27
N ARG A 20 -0.82 39.00 3.31
CA ARG A 20 -2.10 38.27 3.31
C ARG A 20 -1.91 36.82 3.75
N VAL A 21 -2.95 36.23 4.37
CA VAL A 21 -2.98 34.81 4.73
C VAL A 21 -4.00 34.10 3.86
N PHE A 22 -3.54 33.40 2.81
CA PHE A 22 -4.42 32.79 1.80
C PHE A 22 -5.38 31.75 2.38
N GLN A 23 -4.97 31.00 3.40
CA GLN A 23 -5.84 30.02 4.07
C GLN A 23 -7.07 30.65 4.74
N VAL A 24 -6.92 31.87 5.29
CA VAL A 24 -8.04 32.63 5.87
C VAL A 24 -8.98 33.10 4.77
N GLU A 25 -8.44 33.53 3.62
CA GLU A 25 -9.26 33.94 2.47
C GLU A 25 -10.06 32.77 1.86
N TYR A 26 -9.47 31.57 1.82
CA TYR A 26 -10.19 30.37 1.40
C TYR A 26 -11.33 30.04 2.35
N ALA A 27 -11.11 30.17 3.67
CA ALA A 27 -12.16 30.02 4.66
C ALA A 27 -13.25 31.11 4.50
N GLN A 28 -12.86 32.36 4.23
CA GLN A 28 -13.79 33.44 3.93
C GLN A 28 -14.61 33.16 2.66
N LYS A 29 -14.01 32.54 1.65
CA LYS A 29 -14.73 32.11 0.44
C LYS A 29 -15.77 31.04 0.74
N ALA A 30 -15.49 30.12 1.67
CA ALA A 30 -16.47 29.15 2.13
C ALA A 30 -17.67 29.82 2.83
N VAL A 31 -17.43 30.90 3.59
CA VAL A 31 -18.50 31.73 4.17
C VAL A 31 -19.33 32.39 3.06
N GLU A 32 -18.69 32.96 2.05
CA GLU A 32 -19.36 33.60 0.90
C GLU A 32 -20.17 32.61 0.04
N ASN A 33 -19.90 31.32 0.15
CA ASN A 33 -20.71 30.29 -0.51
C ASN A 33 -21.90 29.82 0.36
N GLY A 34 -21.98 30.27 1.61
CA GLY A 34 -23.09 29.99 2.51
C GLY A 34 -24.28 30.94 2.30
N GLY A 35 -25.47 30.49 2.71
CA GLY A 35 -26.67 31.34 2.70
C GLY A 35 -26.50 32.61 3.52
N THR A 36 -27.21 33.66 3.14
CA THR A 36 -27.11 34.99 3.75
C THR A 36 -27.64 34.98 5.18
N VAL A 37 -26.89 35.56 6.10
CA VAL A 37 -27.25 35.66 7.52
C VAL A 37 -27.07 37.11 7.95
N ILE A 38 -28.09 37.64 8.62
CA ILE A 38 -28.09 39.00 9.15
C ILE A 38 -28.41 39.01 10.64
N GLY A 39 -27.81 39.97 11.35
CA GLY A 39 -28.14 40.31 12.72
C GLY A 39 -28.44 41.81 12.81
N LEU A 40 -29.55 42.18 13.45
CA LEU A 40 -30.00 43.56 13.64
C LEU A 40 -30.20 43.84 15.14
N ARG A 41 -29.54 44.88 15.65
CA ARG A 41 -29.62 45.35 17.04
C ARG A 41 -30.53 46.58 17.12
N GLY A 42 -31.69 46.39 17.74
CA GLY A 42 -32.70 47.42 17.96
C GLY A 42 -32.59 48.14 19.29
N LYS A 43 -33.60 48.95 19.59
CA LYS A 43 -33.75 49.63 20.88
C LYS A 43 -33.98 48.65 22.04
N ASP A 44 -34.76 47.60 21.81
CA ASP A 44 -35.28 46.69 22.84
C ASP A 44 -34.84 45.23 22.68
N GLY A 45 -33.95 44.92 21.73
CA GLY A 45 -33.41 43.58 21.53
C GLY A 45 -32.66 43.39 20.20
N ILE A 46 -32.41 42.14 19.84
CA ILE A 46 -31.66 41.71 18.66
C ILE A 46 -32.48 40.68 17.88
N VAL A 47 -32.48 40.79 16.56
CA VAL A 47 -33.11 39.84 15.63
C VAL A 47 -32.04 39.20 14.76
N PHE A 48 -32.05 37.87 14.69
CA PHE A 48 -31.27 37.10 13.73
C PHE A 48 -32.19 36.56 12.64
N ALA A 49 -31.77 36.70 11.38
CA ALA A 49 -32.46 36.09 10.24
C ALA A 49 -31.44 35.39 9.33
N VAL A 50 -31.80 34.18 8.91
CA VAL A 50 -30.95 33.31 8.10
C VAL A 50 -31.73 32.81 6.90
N GLU A 51 -31.14 33.03 5.72
CA GLU A 51 -31.50 32.36 4.48
C GLU A 51 -30.96 30.92 4.52
N LYS A 52 -31.84 29.96 4.84
CA LYS A 52 -31.47 28.55 4.90
C LYS A 52 -31.78 27.87 3.57
N ILE A 53 -30.78 27.83 2.69
CA ILE A 53 -30.89 27.18 1.37
C ILE A 53 -31.23 25.69 1.53
N VAL A 54 -32.34 25.24 0.93
CA VAL A 54 -32.77 23.84 0.92
C VAL A 54 -32.08 23.14 -0.25
N THR A 55 -31.02 22.38 0.04
CA THR A 55 -30.22 21.71 -0.99
C THR A 55 -30.92 20.50 -1.59
N SER A 56 -31.84 19.86 -0.85
CA SER A 56 -32.58 18.68 -1.27
C SER A 56 -34.04 18.73 -0.79
N LYS A 57 -34.96 18.34 -1.68
CA LYS A 57 -36.39 18.17 -1.35
C LYS A 57 -36.65 17.01 -0.37
N LEU A 58 -35.65 16.17 -0.11
CA LEU A 58 -35.71 15.08 0.86
C LEU A 58 -35.48 15.54 2.30
N TYR A 59 -35.07 16.80 2.51
CA TYR A 59 -34.92 17.33 3.86
C TYR A 59 -36.29 17.56 4.49
N GLU A 60 -36.43 17.07 5.72
CA GLU A 60 -37.56 17.43 6.57
C GLU A 60 -37.48 18.93 6.90
N ALA A 61 -38.61 19.63 6.81
CA ALA A 61 -38.71 21.05 7.09
C ALA A 61 -38.17 21.37 8.50
N GLY A 62 -37.45 22.47 8.67
CA GLY A 62 -36.87 22.86 9.96
C GLY A 62 -35.62 22.10 10.41
N THR A 63 -35.13 21.11 9.64
CA THR A 63 -33.85 20.41 9.93
C THR A 63 -32.63 21.18 9.43
N ASN A 64 -31.42 20.90 9.93
CA ASN A 64 -30.19 21.62 9.56
C ASN A 64 -30.20 23.13 9.89
N LYS A 65 -30.56 23.44 11.14
CA LYS A 65 -30.64 24.80 11.69
C LYS A 65 -29.31 25.55 11.59
N ARG A 66 -29.38 26.85 11.36
CA ARG A 66 -28.23 27.78 11.33
C ARG A 66 -28.25 28.80 12.46
N ILE A 67 -29.29 28.82 13.28
CA ILE A 67 -29.35 29.59 14.52
C ILE A 67 -29.36 28.63 15.72
N PHE A 68 -28.50 28.91 16.69
CA PHE A 68 -28.29 28.08 17.87
C PHE A 68 -28.42 28.91 19.15
N ASN A 69 -29.03 28.30 20.17
CA ASN A 69 -28.99 28.82 21.53
C ASN A 69 -27.68 28.38 22.18
N ILE A 70 -26.91 29.33 22.71
CA ILE A 70 -25.63 29.08 23.39
C ILE A 70 -25.83 29.00 24.91
N ASP A 71 -26.54 29.98 25.47
CA ASP A 71 -27.07 29.97 26.83
C ASP A 71 -28.53 30.47 26.77
N GLN A 72 -29.23 30.54 27.90
CA GLN A 72 -30.60 31.05 27.94
C GLN A 72 -30.73 32.47 27.38
N HIS A 73 -29.71 33.32 27.56
CA HIS A 73 -29.69 34.72 27.14
C HIS A 73 -28.85 34.99 25.89
N VAL A 74 -28.20 33.98 25.31
CA VAL A 74 -27.28 34.15 24.18
C VAL A 74 -27.71 33.35 22.95
N GLY A 75 -27.91 34.05 21.84
CA GLY A 75 -28.13 33.48 20.52
C GLY A 75 -26.90 33.56 19.62
N MET A 76 -26.73 32.57 18.75
CA MET A 76 -25.69 32.53 17.72
C MET A 76 -26.28 32.19 16.35
N ALA A 77 -26.00 32.99 15.33
CA ALA A 77 -26.34 32.71 13.93
C ALA A 77 -25.07 32.50 13.09
N VAL A 78 -25.09 31.56 12.13
CA VAL A 78 -23.86 31.13 11.43
C VAL A 78 -24.02 31.02 9.92
N SER A 79 -23.01 31.46 9.17
CA SER A 79 -22.88 31.25 7.72
C SER A 79 -21.58 30.53 7.36
N GLY A 80 -21.54 29.89 6.19
CA GLY A 80 -20.48 29.01 5.74
C GLY A 80 -20.74 27.52 6.03
N LEU A 81 -19.66 26.77 6.28
CA LEU A 81 -19.68 25.31 6.49
C LEU A 81 -20.37 24.96 7.81
N ILE A 82 -21.48 24.21 7.73
CA ILE A 82 -22.29 23.88 8.91
C ILE A 82 -21.56 22.95 9.90
N SER A 83 -20.65 22.10 9.42
CA SER A 83 -19.83 21.24 10.27
C SER A 83 -18.91 22.05 11.17
N ASP A 84 -18.25 23.06 10.59
CA ASP A 84 -17.35 23.97 11.29
C ASP A 84 -18.13 24.81 12.30
N ALA A 85 -19.29 25.33 11.88
CA ALA A 85 -20.15 26.12 12.75
C ALA A 85 -20.68 25.33 13.97
N ARG A 86 -21.03 24.04 13.81
CA ARG A 86 -21.44 23.19 14.94
C ARG A 86 -20.34 23.02 15.97
N GLN A 87 -19.08 22.95 15.54
CA GLN A 87 -17.94 22.89 16.45
C GLN A 87 -17.82 24.19 17.26
N ILE A 88 -17.93 25.34 16.60
CA ILE A 88 -17.89 26.65 17.28
C ILE A 88 -19.05 26.82 18.27
N VAL A 89 -20.25 26.37 17.91
CA VAL A 89 -21.42 26.36 18.80
C VAL A 89 -21.17 25.53 20.05
N GLU A 90 -20.56 24.35 19.91
CA GLU A 90 -20.27 23.49 21.06
C GLU A 90 -19.22 24.10 21.99
N ILE A 91 -18.17 24.71 21.41
CA ILE A 91 -17.16 25.46 22.19
C ILE A 91 -17.81 26.62 22.94
N ALA A 92 -18.65 27.42 22.27
CA ALA A 92 -19.34 28.53 22.91
C ALA A 92 -20.28 28.07 24.04
N ARG A 93 -20.98 26.94 23.87
CA ARG A 93 -21.81 26.33 24.93
C ARG A 93 -20.99 25.83 26.10
N SER A 94 -19.86 25.20 25.82
CA SER A 94 -18.94 24.70 26.84
C SER A 94 -18.38 25.85 27.68
N GLU A 95 -17.92 26.93 27.03
CA GLU A 95 -17.44 28.14 27.70
C GLU A 95 -18.55 28.81 28.53
N ALA A 96 -19.77 28.93 27.99
CA ALA A 96 -20.91 29.49 28.72
C ALA A 96 -21.29 28.65 29.95
N SER A 97 -21.36 27.33 29.79
CA SER A 97 -21.66 26.39 30.87
C SER A 97 -20.58 26.40 31.96
N SER A 98 -19.31 26.42 31.55
CA SER A 98 -18.16 26.50 32.46
C SER A 98 -18.16 27.79 33.26
N TYR A 99 -18.39 28.93 32.60
CA TYR A 99 -18.50 30.23 33.27
C TYR A 99 -19.64 30.24 34.29
N LYS A 100 -20.82 29.72 33.92
CA LYS A 100 -21.96 29.62 34.83
C LYS A 100 -21.69 28.69 36.01
N SER A 101 -21.01 27.57 35.79
CA SER A 101 -20.58 26.67 36.85
C SER A 101 -19.60 27.32 37.82
N GLN A 102 -18.73 28.21 37.31
CA GLN A 102 -17.67 28.84 38.11
C GLN A 102 -18.17 30.06 38.89
N TYR A 103 -18.98 30.90 38.25
CA TYR A 103 -19.38 32.21 38.78
C TYR A 103 -20.86 32.27 39.20
N GLY A 104 -21.65 31.23 38.94
CA GLY A 104 -23.08 31.17 39.30
C GLY A 104 -24.00 32.05 38.47
N ILE A 105 -23.47 32.85 37.54
CA ILE A 105 -24.20 33.78 36.67
C ILE A 105 -23.99 33.43 35.20
N GLY A 106 -24.90 33.88 34.33
CA GLY A 106 -24.75 33.74 32.87
C GLY A 106 -23.50 34.47 32.37
N ILE A 107 -22.84 33.90 31.36
CA ILE A 107 -21.62 34.50 30.78
C ILE A 107 -21.95 35.85 30.10
N PRO A 108 -21.21 36.93 30.38
CA PRO A 108 -21.32 38.16 29.62
C PRO A 108 -20.91 37.93 28.15
N LEU A 109 -21.67 38.48 27.21
CA LEU A 109 -21.49 38.29 25.77
C LEU A 109 -20.12 38.75 25.31
N LYS A 110 -19.63 39.87 25.86
CA LYS A 110 -18.27 40.37 25.54
C LYS A 110 -17.20 39.34 25.88
N TYR A 111 -17.30 38.71 27.05
CA TYR A 111 -16.35 37.68 27.47
C TYR A 111 -16.47 36.43 26.60
N LEU A 112 -17.70 35.97 26.34
CA LEU A 112 -17.93 34.83 25.44
C LEU A 112 -17.37 35.09 24.03
N ASN A 113 -17.57 36.30 23.50
CA ASN A 113 -17.04 36.72 22.21
C ASN A 113 -15.51 36.63 22.17
N GLU A 114 -14.81 37.16 23.18
CA GLU A 114 -13.33 37.08 23.27
C GLU A 114 -12.85 35.62 23.33
N ARG A 115 -13.52 34.76 24.10
CA ARG A 115 -13.18 33.33 24.19
C ARG A 115 -13.34 32.61 22.85
N VAL A 116 -14.47 32.82 22.17
CA VAL A 116 -14.76 32.19 20.88
C VAL A 116 -13.85 32.75 19.78
N SER A 117 -13.57 34.06 19.78
CA SER A 117 -12.72 34.70 18.77
C SER A 117 -11.27 34.26 18.90
N MET A 118 -10.73 34.17 20.12
CA MET A 118 -9.40 33.61 20.38
C MET A 118 -9.30 32.14 19.97
N TYR A 119 -10.36 31.35 20.21
CA TYR A 119 -10.39 29.96 19.78
C TYR A 119 -10.35 29.83 18.25
N MET A 120 -11.13 30.65 17.53
CA MET A 120 -11.06 30.69 16.07
C MET A 120 -9.69 31.19 15.56
N HIS A 121 -9.11 32.19 16.21
CA HIS A 121 -7.79 32.73 15.87
C HIS A 121 -6.67 31.71 16.07
N ALA A 122 -6.75 30.84 17.09
CA ALA A 122 -5.76 29.78 17.28
C ALA A 122 -5.60 28.89 16.04
N TYR A 123 -6.68 28.67 15.28
CA TYR A 123 -6.68 27.88 14.04
C TYR A 123 -6.10 28.63 12.82
N THR A 124 -5.69 29.89 12.99
CA THR A 124 -4.89 30.64 12.02
C THR A 124 -3.39 30.67 12.37
N LEU A 125 -3.00 30.17 13.55
CA LEU A 125 -1.60 30.26 14.02
C LEU A 125 -0.80 28.96 13.80
N TYR A 126 -1.46 27.81 13.72
CA TYR A 126 -0.78 26.51 13.63
C TYR A 126 -0.85 25.92 12.22
N SER A 127 0.30 25.57 11.65
CA SER A 127 0.42 25.03 10.28
C SER A 127 -0.25 23.66 10.06
N ALA A 128 -0.53 22.92 11.13
CA ALA A 128 -1.15 21.59 11.07
C ALA A 128 -2.69 21.62 10.98
N VAL A 129 -3.32 22.79 11.16
CA VAL A 129 -4.79 22.95 11.15
C VAL A 129 -5.19 24.08 10.21
N ARG A 130 -6.40 23.99 9.66
CA ARG A 130 -6.97 25.03 8.79
C ARG A 130 -7.90 25.97 9.58
N PRO A 131 -8.06 27.23 9.15
CA PRO A 131 -9.09 28.12 9.69
C PRO A 131 -10.50 27.53 9.50
N TYR A 132 -11.42 27.94 10.38
CA TYR A 132 -12.82 27.54 10.29
C TYR A 132 -13.51 28.22 9.11
N GLY A 133 -14.15 27.45 8.23
CA GLY A 133 -14.87 27.96 7.06
C GLY A 133 -16.26 28.53 7.39
N CYS A 134 -16.41 29.19 8.53
CA CYS A 134 -17.66 29.76 9.00
C CYS A 134 -17.44 31.12 9.70
N SER A 135 -18.42 32.01 9.58
CA SER A 135 -18.53 33.23 10.41
C SER A 135 -19.71 33.09 11.35
N VAL A 136 -19.59 33.68 12.53
CA VAL A 136 -20.63 33.62 13.57
C VAL A 136 -21.04 35.02 14.01
N ILE A 137 -22.34 35.21 14.23
CA ILE A 137 -22.91 36.40 14.85
C ILE A 137 -23.45 35.99 16.22
N LEU A 138 -22.96 36.62 17.27
CA LEU A 138 -23.33 36.42 18.66
C LEU A 138 -24.17 37.60 19.14
N GLY A 139 -25.23 37.34 19.92
CA GLY A 139 -26.06 38.41 20.46
C GLY A 139 -26.78 38.01 21.73
N ALA A 140 -26.93 38.98 22.62
CA ALA A 140 -27.59 38.83 23.91
C ALA A 140 -28.26 40.14 24.33
N TYR A 141 -29.21 40.04 25.26
CA TYR A 141 -29.82 41.19 25.92
C TYR A 141 -29.39 41.19 27.38
N GLU A 142 -28.51 42.13 27.73
CA GLU A 142 -27.91 42.26 29.06
C GLU A 142 -28.49 43.46 29.82
N HIS A 143 -28.01 43.70 31.04
CA HIS A 143 -28.46 44.82 31.87
C HIS A 143 -28.23 46.19 31.19
N ASP A 144 -27.12 46.31 30.46
CA ASP A 144 -26.74 47.53 29.74
C ASP A 144 -27.40 47.65 28.35
N GLY A 145 -28.35 46.76 28.05
CA GLY A 145 -29.11 46.72 26.79
C GLY A 145 -28.68 45.59 25.85
N PRO A 146 -29.16 45.59 24.60
CA PRO A 146 -28.78 44.57 23.61
C PRO A 146 -27.32 44.76 23.21
N ALA A 147 -26.56 43.68 23.04
CA ALA A 147 -25.19 43.68 22.51
C ALA A 147 -25.01 42.60 21.44
N MET A 148 -24.28 42.89 20.37
CA MET A 148 -24.08 41.96 19.25
C MET A 148 -22.64 42.05 18.73
N TYR A 149 -22.04 40.90 18.45
CA TYR A 149 -20.69 40.76 17.89
C TYR A 149 -20.70 39.85 16.68
N MET A 150 -19.80 40.09 15.73
CA MET A 150 -19.55 39.20 14.60
C MET A 150 -18.09 38.81 14.59
N ILE A 151 -17.83 37.51 14.44
CA ILE A 151 -16.50 36.91 14.37
C ILE A 151 -16.31 36.32 12.97
N ASP A 152 -15.23 36.70 12.30
CA ASP A 152 -14.86 36.18 10.99
C ASP A 152 -13.93 34.95 11.11
N PRO A 153 -13.63 34.24 10.00
CA PRO A 153 -12.73 33.08 10.00
C PRO A 153 -11.31 33.34 10.50
N SER A 154 -10.87 34.61 10.54
CA SER A 154 -9.55 34.99 11.05
C SER A 154 -9.49 35.06 12.58
N GLY A 155 -10.66 35.02 13.23
CA GLY A 155 -10.83 35.25 14.66
C GLY A 155 -10.93 36.72 15.04
N VAL A 156 -10.97 37.63 14.05
CA VAL A 156 -11.24 39.05 14.29
C VAL A 156 -12.71 39.22 14.64
N SER A 157 -12.98 40.02 15.68
CA SER A 157 -14.33 40.29 16.16
C SER A 157 -14.56 41.78 16.38
N TYR A 158 -15.75 42.25 15.99
CA TYR A 158 -16.22 43.61 16.26
C TYR A 158 -17.65 43.60 16.79
N GLY A 159 -18.00 44.64 17.56
CA GLY A 159 -19.38 44.91 17.95
C GLY A 159 -20.16 45.59 16.82
N TYR A 160 -21.40 45.19 16.59
CA TYR A 160 -22.23 45.70 15.48
C TYR A 160 -23.61 46.19 15.94
N TYR A 161 -24.11 47.22 15.26
CA TYR A 161 -25.54 47.57 15.27
C TYR A 161 -26.32 46.77 14.22
N GLY A 162 -25.72 46.53 13.07
CA GLY A 162 -26.23 45.62 12.04
C GLY A 162 -25.05 45.00 11.30
N CYS A 163 -25.14 43.70 11.02
CA CYS A 163 -24.11 43.00 10.26
C CYS A 163 -24.70 41.90 9.37
N ALA A 164 -24.04 41.64 8.25
CA ALA A 164 -24.40 40.61 7.30
C ALA A 164 -23.18 39.74 6.95
N VAL A 165 -23.39 38.42 6.87
CA VAL A 165 -22.39 37.43 6.46
C VAL A 165 -23.02 36.45 5.46
N GLY A 166 -22.21 35.80 4.62
CA GLY A 166 -22.70 34.89 3.58
C GLY A 166 -22.64 35.47 2.17
N LYS A 167 -23.33 34.80 1.24
CA LYS A 167 -23.30 35.08 -0.21
C LYS A 167 -23.69 36.50 -0.58
N ALA A 168 -24.82 37.00 -0.09
CA ALA A 168 -25.33 38.32 -0.44
C ALA A 168 -24.99 39.40 0.61
N LYS A 169 -23.88 39.24 1.36
CA LYS A 169 -23.51 40.15 2.46
C LYS A 169 -23.45 41.62 2.04
N GLN A 170 -22.97 41.92 0.84
CA GLN A 170 -22.80 43.29 0.38
C GLN A 170 -24.15 43.96 0.10
N SER A 171 -25.05 43.28 -0.61
CA SER A 171 -26.41 43.77 -0.89
C SER A 171 -27.22 43.92 0.40
N ALA A 172 -27.12 42.94 1.30
CA ALA A 172 -27.78 43.00 2.60
C ALA A 172 -27.26 44.17 3.44
N LYS A 173 -25.94 44.43 3.44
CA LYS A 173 -25.34 45.55 4.18
C LYS A 173 -25.89 46.90 3.69
N THR A 174 -26.02 47.10 2.39
CA THR A 174 -26.60 48.33 1.81
C THR A 174 -28.03 48.58 2.31
N GLU A 175 -28.85 47.53 2.42
CA GLU A 175 -30.21 47.67 2.96
C GLU A 175 -30.22 47.94 4.47
N ILE A 176 -29.34 47.29 5.23
CA ILE A 176 -29.20 47.52 6.67
C ILE A 176 -28.79 48.97 6.96
N GLU A 177 -27.91 49.57 6.15
CA GLU A 177 -27.45 50.95 6.29
C GLU A 177 -28.58 51.99 6.08
N LYS A 178 -29.67 51.63 5.40
CA LYS A 178 -30.85 52.51 5.22
C LYS A 178 -31.71 52.60 6.49
N LEU A 179 -31.54 51.68 7.44
CA LEU A 179 -32.39 51.56 8.62
C LEU A 179 -31.82 52.33 9.82
N LYS A 180 -32.68 53.02 10.56
CA LYS A 180 -32.35 53.63 11.86
C LYS A 180 -32.51 52.62 12.99
N LEU A 181 -31.62 51.62 13.02
CA LEU A 181 -31.75 50.45 13.90
C LEU A 181 -31.94 50.80 15.39
N SER A 182 -31.26 51.83 15.90
CA SER A 182 -31.33 52.25 17.32
C SER A 182 -32.71 52.77 17.76
N GLU A 183 -33.57 53.17 16.83
CA GLU A 183 -34.92 53.69 17.11
C GLU A 183 -36.00 52.62 16.95
N MET A 184 -35.68 51.52 16.27
CA MET A 184 -36.62 50.47 15.90
C MET A 184 -36.83 49.44 17.02
N THR A 185 -38.06 48.97 17.15
CA THR A 185 -38.44 47.88 18.04
C THR A 185 -38.17 46.51 17.40
N CYS A 186 -38.03 45.46 18.21
CA CYS A 186 -37.82 44.10 17.69
C CYS A 186 -38.92 43.65 16.73
N ASN A 187 -40.19 44.02 16.95
CA ASN A 187 -41.27 43.66 16.02
C ASN A 187 -41.13 44.32 14.64
N GLU A 188 -40.60 45.54 14.57
CA GLU A 188 -40.29 46.22 13.31
C GLU A 188 -39.06 45.60 12.66
N LEU A 189 -38.02 45.30 13.46
CA LEU A 189 -36.81 44.63 12.97
C LEU A 189 -37.08 43.25 12.39
N VAL A 190 -38.05 42.51 12.91
CA VAL A 190 -38.45 41.21 12.33
C VAL A 190 -39.01 41.39 10.91
N LYS A 191 -39.82 42.43 10.68
CA LYS A 191 -40.38 42.71 9.35
C LYS A 191 -39.27 43.13 8.37
N GLU A 192 -38.39 44.04 8.78
CA GLU A 192 -37.26 44.46 7.95
C GLU A 192 -36.26 43.32 7.70
N ALA A 193 -35.96 42.49 8.70
CA ALA A 193 -35.06 41.36 8.52
C ALA A 193 -35.62 40.33 7.51
N ALA A 194 -36.93 40.06 7.56
CA ALA A 194 -37.58 39.22 6.56
C ALA A 194 -37.52 39.86 5.17
N ARG A 195 -37.86 41.15 5.05
CA ARG A 195 -37.79 41.91 3.79
C ARG A 195 -36.40 41.83 3.16
N ILE A 196 -35.35 42.10 3.94
CA ILE A 196 -33.97 42.07 3.46
C ILE A 196 -33.58 40.68 2.96
N ILE A 197 -33.90 39.61 3.69
CA ILE A 197 -33.55 38.25 3.28
C ILE A 197 -34.29 37.85 1.98
N TYR A 198 -35.56 38.20 1.83
CA TYR A 198 -36.31 37.94 0.59
C TYR A 198 -35.78 38.77 -0.58
N LEU A 199 -35.42 40.04 -0.35
CA LEU A 199 -34.89 40.94 -1.38
C LEU A 199 -33.53 40.49 -1.92
N VAL A 200 -32.64 39.99 -1.04
CA VAL A 200 -31.29 39.58 -1.44
C VAL A 200 -31.21 38.12 -1.94
N HIS A 201 -32.32 37.40 -1.90
CA HIS A 201 -32.40 36.02 -2.41
C HIS A 201 -32.39 36.02 -3.94
N ASP A 202 -31.49 35.25 -4.54
CA ASP A 202 -31.38 35.10 -6.00
C ASP A 202 -32.11 33.83 -6.45
N GLU A 203 -33.39 33.94 -6.82
CA GLU A 203 -34.23 32.79 -7.21
C GLU A 203 -33.69 32.00 -8.41
N LEU A 204 -32.84 32.62 -9.26
CA LEU A 204 -32.28 31.98 -10.45
C LEU A 204 -31.07 31.09 -10.11
N LYS A 205 -30.37 31.37 -9.01
CA LYS A 205 -29.16 30.62 -8.60
C LYS A 205 -29.37 29.77 -7.36
N ASP A 206 -30.21 30.24 -6.45
CA ASP A 206 -30.45 29.62 -5.16
C ASP A 206 -31.76 28.82 -5.21
N LYS A 207 -31.70 27.56 -4.78
CA LYS A 207 -32.89 26.69 -4.66
C LYS A 207 -33.90 27.33 -3.69
N GLN A 208 -35.07 26.70 -3.54
CA GLN A 208 -36.00 26.99 -2.44
C GLN A 208 -35.24 27.18 -1.11
N PHE A 209 -35.55 28.24 -0.36
CA PHE A 209 -34.98 28.50 0.95
C PHE A 209 -36.05 28.48 2.03
N GLU A 210 -35.63 28.25 3.27
CA GLU A 210 -36.45 28.39 4.46
C GLU A 210 -35.96 29.61 5.24
N LEU A 211 -36.83 30.58 5.51
CA LEU A 211 -36.48 31.70 6.38
C LEU A 211 -36.41 31.20 7.82
N GLU A 212 -35.24 31.33 8.45
CA GLU A 212 -35.02 30.93 9.85
C GLU A 212 -34.76 32.19 10.69
N MET A 213 -35.56 32.42 11.74
CA MET A 213 -35.44 33.63 12.56
C MET A 213 -35.46 33.33 14.06
N SER A 214 -34.85 34.23 14.84
CA SER A 214 -34.88 34.22 16.31
C SER A 214 -34.64 35.62 16.86
N TRP A 215 -34.99 35.84 18.12
CA TRP A 215 -34.78 37.11 18.79
C TRP A 215 -34.30 36.93 20.23
N VAL A 216 -33.76 38.00 20.79
CA VAL A 216 -33.47 38.13 22.22
C VAL A 216 -33.65 39.58 22.61
N GLY A 217 -34.44 39.88 23.64
CA GLY A 217 -34.73 41.27 24.00
C GLY A 217 -35.54 41.41 25.27
N LYS A 218 -35.97 42.64 25.54
CA LYS A 218 -36.83 42.97 26.68
C LYS A 218 -38.14 42.19 26.66
N HIS A 219 -38.73 42.01 25.48
CA HIS A 219 -39.98 41.28 25.27
C HIS A 219 -39.86 39.77 25.57
N THR A 220 -38.66 39.19 25.52
CA THR A 220 -38.41 37.78 25.90
C THR A 220 -37.84 37.65 27.32
N ASN A 221 -37.84 38.72 28.12
CA ASN A 221 -37.14 38.80 29.41
C ASN A 221 -35.67 38.36 29.30
N GLY A 222 -35.00 38.79 28.21
CA GLY A 222 -33.60 38.46 27.95
C GLY A 222 -33.35 37.03 27.47
N LYS A 223 -34.38 36.21 27.22
CA LYS A 223 -34.21 34.84 26.72
C LYS A 223 -34.06 34.81 25.20
N HIS A 224 -33.10 34.05 24.69
CA HIS A 224 -32.99 33.77 23.27
C HIS A 224 -33.99 32.68 22.87
N GLU A 225 -34.94 33.04 22.02
CA GLU A 225 -35.97 32.11 21.56
C GLU A 225 -36.31 32.34 20.08
N ARG A 226 -37.01 31.37 19.51
CA ARG A 226 -37.50 31.47 18.13
C ARG A 226 -38.67 32.42 18.07
N ILE A 227 -38.76 33.14 16.96
CA ILE A 227 -39.91 33.99 16.71
C ILE A 227 -41.16 33.10 16.61
N PRO A 228 -42.25 33.42 17.33
CA PRO A 228 -43.52 32.74 17.22
C PRO A 228 -44.03 32.64 15.78
N ALA A 229 -44.65 31.51 15.42
CA ALA A 229 -45.05 31.22 14.05
C ALA A 229 -46.03 32.26 13.47
N ASN A 230 -46.92 32.84 14.28
CA ASN A 230 -47.84 33.91 13.86
C ASN A 230 -47.10 35.17 13.39
N ILE A 231 -46.11 35.63 14.16
CA ILE A 231 -45.32 36.83 13.84
C ILE A 231 -44.43 36.55 12.62
N LYS A 232 -43.83 35.36 12.57
CA LYS A 232 -42.99 34.94 11.45
C LYS A 232 -43.78 34.92 10.13
N THR A 233 -44.97 34.31 10.12
CA THR A 233 -45.81 34.23 8.92
C THR A 233 -46.31 35.61 8.50
N GLU A 234 -46.63 36.51 9.44
CA GLU A 234 -46.97 37.90 9.12
C GLU A 234 -45.80 38.63 8.45
N ALA A 235 -44.58 38.47 8.98
CA ALA A 235 -43.37 39.08 8.41
C ALA A 235 -43.02 38.50 7.03
N GLU A 236 -43.14 37.19 6.84
CA GLU A 236 -42.98 36.54 5.53
C GLU A 236 -44.02 37.02 4.51
N ALA A 237 -45.28 37.17 4.93
CA ALA A 237 -46.34 37.68 4.06
C ALA A 237 -46.07 39.12 3.63
N LYS A 238 -45.69 40.00 4.56
CA LYS A 238 -45.32 41.39 4.27
C LYS A 238 -44.09 41.50 3.37
N ALA A 239 -43.07 40.66 3.60
CA ALA A 239 -41.90 40.62 2.74
C ALA A 239 -42.25 40.20 1.31
N LYS A 240 -43.08 39.16 1.14
CA LYS A 240 -43.57 38.73 -0.18
C LYS A 240 -44.46 39.77 -0.85
N GLN A 241 -45.31 40.47 -0.09
CA GLN A 241 -46.15 41.55 -0.61
C GLN A 241 -45.30 42.74 -1.08
N ALA A 242 -44.29 43.15 -0.31
CA ALA A 242 -43.37 44.21 -0.74
C ALA A 242 -42.60 43.83 -2.02
N MET A 243 -42.23 42.55 -2.18
CA MET A 243 -41.63 42.05 -3.42
C MET A 243 -42.64 41.99 -4.58
N ALA A 244 -43.93 41.75 -4.28
CA ALA A 244 -45.00 41.73 -5.27
C ALA A 244 -45.34 43.14 -5.78
N GLU A 245 -45.40 44.13 -4.88
CA GLU A 245 -45.62 45.55 -5.19
C GLU A 245 -44.46 46.16 -6.01
N ASP A 246 -43.21 45.70 -5.80
CA ASP A 246 -42.06 46.02 -6.66
C ASP A 246 -42.09 45.26 -8.01
N SER A 247 -42.87 44.18 -8.13
CA SER A 247 -43.02 43.36 -9.35
C SER A 247 -44.28 43.66 -10.18
N ASP A 248 -45.19 44.51 -9.68
CA ASP A 248 -46.42 44.96 -10.35
C ASP A 248 -46.16 45.91 -11.55
N SER A 249 -44.93 45.94 -12.08
CA SER A 249 -44.69 46.45 -13.43
C SER A 249 -44.80 45.38 -14.52
N ASP A 250 -44.92 44.09 -14.21
CA ASP A 250 -45.08 43.03 -15.23
C ASP A 250 -45.60 41.72 -14.62
N THR A 251 -46.91 41.48 -14.57
CA THR A 251 -47.43 40.10 -14.48
C THR A 251 -48.83 39.98 -15.11
N GLU A 252 -48.97 39.10 -16.11
CA GLU A 252 -50.25 38.47 -16.47
C GLU A 252 -50.19 36.97 -16.10
N ASP A 253 -51.33 36.49 -15.63
CA ASP A 253 -51.56 35.25 -14.90
C ASP A 253 -51.21 33.95 -15.62
N ILE A 254 -50.81 32.93 -14.84
CA ILE A 254 -50.89 31.51 -15.27
C ILE A 254 -51.79 30.72 -14.32
N ILE A 255 -52.87 30.23 -14.93
CA ILE A 255 -53.87 29.30 -14.42
C ILE A 255 -53.24 27.96 -14.02
N ILE A 256 -53.68 27.45 -12.87
CA ILE A 256 -53.35 26.12 -12.34
C ILE A 256 -53.97 25.03 -13.23
N LEU A 257 -53.13 24.16 -13.81
CA LEU A 257 -53.56 22.86 -14.35
C LEU A 257 -52.64 21.74 -13.85
N ASN A 258 -53.25 20.83 -13.10
CA ASN A 258 -52.69 19.56 -12.65
C ASN A 258 -52.15 18.73 -13.83
N SER A 259 -50.87 18.35 -13.80
CA SER A 259 -50.32 17.35 -14.71
C SER A 259 -49.40 16.36 -13.98
N LYS A 260 -50.02 15.32 -13.41
CA LYS A 260 -49.31 14.12 -12.92
C LYS A 260 -49.15 13.03 -13.99
N THR A 261 -49.34 13.35 -15.27
CA THR A 261 -49.44 12.31 -16.32
C THR A 261 -48.80 12.72 -17.65
N LEU A 262 -47.59 13.34 -17.64
CA LEU A 262 -46.95 13.77 -18.90
C LEU A 262 -45.41 13.75 -18.92
N ILE A 263 -44.73 12.97 -18.07
CA ILE A 263 -43.25 12.87 -18.05
C ILE A 263 -42.72 11.48 -18.47
N GLN A 264 -43.57 10.51 -18.83
CA GLN A 264 -43.11 9.17 -19.26
C GLN A 264 -43.02 8.93 -20.78
N THR A 265 -43.29 9.92 -21.65
CA THR A 265 -43.48 9.67 -23.10
C THR A 265 -42.44 10.25 -24.06
N LYS A 266 -41.28 10.76 -23.62
CA LYS A 266 -40.29 11.35 -24.55
C LYS A 266 -38.83 10.86 -24.41
N PHE A 267 -38.59 9.54 -24.43
CA PHE A 267 -37.24 8.95 -24.65
C PHE A 267 -37.31 7.56 -25.29
N LYS A 268 -38.03 7.38 -26.41
CA LYS A 268 -38.03 6.11 -27.17
C LYS A 268 -37.17 6.25 -28.45
N LEU A 269 -36.30 5.28 -28.73
CA LEU A 269 -35.63 5.15 -30.04
C LEU A 269 -36.67 4.96 -31.15
N SER A 270 -36.30 5.27 -32.40
CA SER A 270 -37.13 4.87 -33.53
C SER A 270 -37.23 3.33 -33.60
N PRO A 271 -38.36 2.75 -34.05
CA PRO A 271 -38.51 1.31 -34.18
C PRO A 271 -37.40 0.67 -35.03
N VAL A 272 -36.93 1.35 -36.07
CA VAL A 272 -35.82 0.92 -36.93
C VAL A 272 -34.52 0.78 -36.14
N MET A 273 -34.22 1.71 -35.23
CA MET A 273 -33.02 1.67 -34.40
C MET A 273 -33.07 0.59 -33.32
N TYR A 274 -34.25 0.30 -32.75
CA TYR A 274 -34.43 -0.84 -31.83
C TYR A 274 -34.19 -2.18 -32.53
N ILE A 275 -34.75 -2.35 -33.74
CA ILE A 275 -34.52 -3.54 -34.58
C ILE A 275 -33.04 -3.65 -34.95
N GLY A 276 -32.41 -2.55 -35.38
CA GLY A 276 -30.98 -2.51 -35.71
C GLY A 276 -30.08 -2.89 -34.52
N ALA A 277 -30.38 -2.37 -33.33
CA ALA A 277 -29.66 -2.73 -32.10
C ALA A 277 -29.85 -4.20 -31.71
N ALA A 278 -31.05 -4.76 -31.87
CA ALA A 278 -31.33 -6.17 -31.61
C ALA A 278 -30.54 -7.09 -32.56
N ILE A 279 -30.52 -6.77 -33.86
CA ILE A 279 -29.74 -7.50 -34.86
C ILE A 279 -28.24 -7.43 -34.53
N ALA A 280 -27.71 -6.23 -34.24
CA ALA A 280 -26.31 -6.05 -33.88
C ALA A 280 -25.92 -6.83 -32.62
N LEU A 281 -26.73 -6.79 -31.56
CA LEU A 281 -26.50 -7.54 -30.31
C LEU A 281 -26.56 -9.06 -30.53
N GLY A 282 -27.45 -9.53 -31.40
CA GLY A 282 -27.52 -10.93 -31.82
C GLY A 282 -26.24 -11.39 -32.52
N PHE A 283 -25.75 -10.62 -33.49
CA PHE A 283 -24.49 -10.91 -34.18
C PHE A 283 -23.29 -10.88 -33.24
N ILE A 284 -23.19 -9.85 -32.38
CA ILE A 284 -22.11 -9.73 -31.38
C ILE A 284 -22.14 -10.92 -30.42
N GLY A 285 -23.33 -11.32 -29.94
CA GLY A 285 -23.51 -12.50 -29.10
C GLY A 285 -23.03 -13.79 -29.78
N PHE A 286 -23.46 -14.04 -31.02
CA PHE A 286 -23.13 -15.26 -31.77
C PHE A 286 -21.64 -15.39 -32.09
N PHE A 287 -21.02 -14.35 -32.65
CA PHE A 287 -19.59 -14.38 -32.99
C PHE A 287 -18.72 -14.35 -31.74
N GLY A 288 -19.09 -13.58 -30.72
CA GLY A 288 -18.42 -13.59 -29.42
C GLY A 288 -18.44 -14.97 -28.76
N PHE A 289 -19.59 -15.64 -28.76
CA PHE A 289 -19.72 -17.00 -28.22
C PHE A 289 -18.83 -17.99 -28.99
N THR A 290 -18.94 -18.00 -30.31
CA THR A 290 -18.23 -18.96 -31.18
C THR A 290 -16.72 -18.79 -31.11
N ALA A 291 -16.22 -17.55 -31.16
CA ALA A 291 -14.79 -17.27 -31.11
C ALA A 291 -14.17 -17.60 -29.75
N ASN A 292 -14.83 -17.22 -28.65
CA ASN A 292 -14.34 -17.53 -27.30
C ASN A 292 -14.42 -19.05 -27.01
N LEU A 293 -15.47 -19.73 -27.46
CA LEU A 293 -15.60 -21.19 -27.33
C LEU A 293 -14.48 -21.92 -28.09
N LEU A 294 -14.15 -21.49 -29.31
CA LEU A 294 -13.08 -22.08 -30.10
C LEU A 294 -11.71 -21.94 -29.40
N VAL A 295 -11.41 -20.75 -28.86
CA VAL A 295 -10.17 -20.53 -28.09
C VAL A 295 -10.12 -21.43 -26.86
N ALA A 296 -11.23 -21.61 -26.14
CA ALA A 296 -11.32 -22.49 -24.99
C ALA A 296 -11.03 -23.95 -25.37
N ILE A 297 -11.66 -24.44 -26.45
CA ILE A 297 -11.51 -25.81 -26.94
C ILE A 297 -10.05 -26.07 -27.36
N VAL A 298 -9.42 -25.15 -28.08
CA VAL A 298 -8.02 -25.29 -28.53
C VAL A 298 -7.06 -25.37 -27.34
N ILE A 299 -7.23 -24.53 -26.31
CA ILE A 299 -6.37 -24.55 -25.13
C ILE A 299 -6.55 -25.84 -24.31
N VAL A 300 -7.79 -26.33 -24.17
CA VAL A 300 -8.09 -27.56 -23.42
C VAL A 300 -7.61 -28.81 -24.17
N LYS A 301 -7.78 -28.86 -25.49
CA LYS A 301 -7.40 -30.00 -26.32
C LYS A 301 -5.89 -30.24 -26.32
N ASP A 302 -5.08 -29.18 -26.38
CA ASP A 302 -3.62 -29.25 -26.40
C ASP A 302 -2.99 -28.75 -25.09
N ALA A 303 -3.67 -28.93 -23.95
CA ALA A 303 -3.24 -28.39 -22.65
C ALA A 303 -1.81 -28.82 -22.26
N GLN A 304 -1.36 -30.02 -22.65
CA GLN A 304 0.01 -30.47 -22.37
C GLN A 304 1.10 -29.58 -22.99
N ILE A 305 0.80 -28.89 -24.09
CA ILE A 305 1.74 -28.03 -24.83
C ILE A 305 1.42 -26.54 -24.61
N LEU A 306 0.13 -26.22 -24.49
CA LEU A 306 -0.36 -24.85 -24.43
C LEU A 306 -0.58 -24.33 -23.00
N TRP A 307 -0.35 -25.10 -21.94
CA TRP A 307 -0.52 -24.63 -20.56
C TRP A 307 0.67 -23.81 -20.04
N THR A 308 0.86 -22.62 -20.61
CA THR A 308 1.88 -21.65 -20.21
C THR A 308 1.28 -20.49 -19.40
N PRO A 309 2.07 -19.77 -18.56
CA PRO A 309 1.59 -18.62 -17.77
C PRO A 309 0.82 -17.57 -18.59
N VAL A 310 1.29 -17.28 -19.81
CA VAL A 310 0.63 -16.41 -20.80
C VAL A 310 -0.76 -16.93 -21.13
N ASN A 311 -0.87 -18.24 -21.39
CA ASN A 311 -2.13 -18.85 -21.80
C ASN A 311 -3.07 -19.05 -20.61
N VAL A 312 -2.57 -19.09 -19.36
CA VAL A 312 -3.41 -19.08 -18.15
C VAL A 312 -4.12 -17.73 -17.98
N ILE A 313 -3.44 -16.60 -18.24
CA ILE A 313 -4.06 -15.27 -18.23
C ILE A 313 -5.04 -15.13 -19.40
N LEU A 314 -4.69 -15.66 -20.58
CA LEU A 314 -5.60 -15.69 -21.73
C LEU A 314 -6.83 -16.58 -21.47
N PHE A 315 -6.63 -17.72 -20.82
CA PHE A 315 -7.70 -18.65 -20.46
C PHE A 315 -8.61 -18.07 -19.37
N ASN A 316 -8.08 -17.25 -18.45
CA ASN A 316 -8.85 -16.47 -17.47
C ASN A 316 -9.84 -15.50 -18.12
N LEU A 317 -9.55 -15.01 -19.32
CA LEU A 317 -10.48 -14.20 -20.10
C LEU A 317 -11.63 -15.03 -20.69
N VAL A 318 -11.39 -16.31 -20.96
CA VAL A 318 -12.26 -17.17 -21.78
C VAL A 318 -13.17 -18.05 -20.92
N ILE A 319 -12.66 -19.02 -20.15
CA ILE A 319 -13.48 -19.94 -19.35
C ILE A 319 -12.61 -20.46 -18.19
N SER A 320 -13.04 -20.40 -16.93
CA SER A 320 -12.49 -21.36 -15.96
C SER A 320 -13.41 -21.75 -14.79
N ILE A 321 -13.27 -23.02 -14.43
CA ILE A 321 -14.20 -23.93 -13.75
C ILE A 321 -14.16 -23.84 -12.20
N LYS A 322 -13.52 -22.80 -11.65
CA LYS A 322 -13.52 -22.49 -10.22
C LYS A 322 -13.83 -21.02 -10.00
N CYS A 323 -15.14 -20.73 -10.06
CA CYS A 323 -15.83 -19.56 -9.51
C CYS A 323 -15.55 -18.14 -10.02
N TYR A 324 -14.83 -17.89 -11.12
CA TYR A 324 -14.77 -16.53 -11.70
C TYR A 324 -14.75 -16.58 -13.23
N PHE A 325 -15.62 -15.80 -13.87
CA PHE A 325 -16.10 -16.07 -15.22
C PHE A 325 -15.98 -14.83 -16.15
N GLY A 326 -15.31 -14.90 -17.32
CA GLY A 326 -14.96 -13.75 -18.18
C GLY A 326 -15.88 -13.45 -19.40
N ASP A 327 -15.29 -13.09 -20.56
CA ASP A 327 -15.95 -12.56 -21.77
C ASP A 327 -16.98 -13.52 -22.37
N PHE A 328 -16.79 -14.84 -22.20
CA PHE A 328 -17.74 -15.86 -22.65
C PHE A 328 -19.12 -15.74 -21.98
N LEU A 329 -19.19 -15.27 -20.72
CA LEU A 329 -20.46 -15.06 -20.04
C LEU A 329 -21.21 -13.81 -20.50
N VAL A 330 -20.49 -12.82 -21.07
CA VAL A 330 -21.14 -11.67 -21.71
C VAL A 330 -21.98 -12.16 -22.89
N SER A 331 -21.49 -13.14 -23.66
CA SER A 331 -22.24 -13.74 -24.77
C SER A 331 -23.39 -14.65 -24.33
N ILE A 332 -23.25 -15.37 -23.20
CA ILE A 332 -24.28 -16.32 -22.72
C ILE A 332 -25.42 -15.61 -21.96
N PHE A 333 -25.08 -14.73 -21.03
CA PHE A 333 -26.06 -14.11 -20.12
C PHE A 333 -26.32 -12.64 -20.42
N GLY A 334 -25.33 -11.95 -20.99
CA GLY A 334 -25.37 -10.52 -21.21
C GLY A 334 -26.15 -10.09 -22.44
N ASN A 335 -25.66 -10.48 -23.61
CA ASN A 335 -26.16 -10.06 -24.91
C ASN A 335 -27.58 -10.57 -25.20
N PRO A 336 -27.99 -11.81 -24.84
CA PRO A 336 -29.37 -12.25 -25.05
C PRO A 336 -30.40 -11.39 -24.28
N VAL A 337 -30.08 -10.99 -23.04
CA VAL A 337 -30.95 -10.12 -22.22
C VAL A 337 -31.08 -8.72 -22.83
N ALA A 338 -29.98 -8.15 -23.33
CA ALA A 338 -29.99 -6.87 -24.02
C ALA A 338 -30.71 -6.95 -25.39
N MET A 339 -30.52 -8.04 -26.13
CA MET A 339 -31.17 -8.27 -27.43
C MET A 339 -32.69 -8.37 -27.29
N VAL A 340 -33.21 -9.10 -26.31
CA VAL A 340 -34.66 -9.19 -26.05
C VAL A 340 -35.24 -7.83 -25.66
N SER A 341 -34.50 -7.04 -24.87
CA SER A 341 -34.91 -5.67 -24.52
C SER A 341 -34.93 -4.75 -25.75
N ALA A 342 -33.94 -4.87 -26.64
CA ALA A 342 -33.93 -4.13 -27.90
C ALA A 342 -35.09 -4.55 -28.83
N ALA A 343 -35.36 -5.85 -28.95
CA ALA A 343 -36.43 -6.39 -29.80
C ALA A 343 -37.85 -6.01 -29.33
N THR A 344 -38.02 -5.76 -28.03
CA THR A 344 -39.31 -5.37 -27.42
C THR A 344 -39.47 -3.85 -27.30
N GLY A 345 -38.51 -3.06 -27.77
CA GLY A 345 -38.59 -1.59 -27.80
C GLY A 345 -38.33 -0.92 -26.45
N GLY A 346 -37.60 -1.59 -25.54
CA GLY A 346 -37.21 -1.07 -24.22
C GLY A 346 -36.96 -2.18 -23.19
N TRP A 347 -36.55 -1.81 -21.97
CA TRP A 347 -36.17 -2.78 -20.94
C TRP A 347 -37.33 -3.70 -20.52
N TYR A 348 -37.32 -4.94 -21.03
CA TYR A 348 -38.40 -5.92 -20.86
C TYR A 348 -38.44 -6.55 -19.46
N TRP A 349 -37.27 -6.76 -18.86
CA TRP A 349 -37.06 -7.64 -17.72
C TRP A 349 -37.49 -7.07 -16.35
N GLY A 350 -38.12 -5.89 -16.35
CA GLY A 350 -38.54 -5.19 -15.14
C GLY A 350 -37.38 -4.50 -14.40
N TYR A 351 -37.70 -3.42 -13.68
CA TYR A 351 -36.73 -2.59 -12.97
C TYR A 351 -35.94 -3.37 -11.91
N LYS A 352 -36.57 -4.38 -11.29
CA LYS A 352 -35.92 -5.25 -10.30
C LYS A 352 -34.76 -6.05 -10.90
N MET A 353 -34.86 -6.59 -12.12
CA MET A 353 -33.75 -7.33 -12.74
C MET A 353 -32.56 -6.43 -13.11
N CYS A 354 -32.81 -5.12 -13.28
CA CYS A 354 -31.78 -4.11 -13.47
C CYS A 354 -31.11 -3.70 -12.14
N LEU A 355 -31.85 -3.67 -11.02
CA LEU A 355 -31.49 -2.96 -9.77
C LEU A 355 -31.69 -3.72 -8.43
N CYS A 356 -32.02 -5.02 -8.43
CA CYS A 356 -32.43 -5.79 -7.24
C CYS A 356 -31.47 -5.65 -6.03
N PRO A 357 -31.97 -5.45 -4.78
CA PRO A 357 -31.12 -5.20 -3.60
C PRO A 357 -30.30 -6.39 -3.07
N TYR A 358 -30.46 -7.62 -3.59
CA TYR A 358 -29.72 -8.81 -3.13
C TYR A 358 -28.52 -9.15 -4.03
N LEU A 359 -27.40 -9.59 -3.42
CA LEU A 359 -26.06 -9.66 -4.03
C LEU A 359 -25.95 -10.62 -5.25
N LEU A 360 -26.90 -11.52 -5.46
CA LEU A 360 -26.84 -12.58 -6.48
C LEU A 360 -27.67 -12.29 -7.75
N GLU A 361 -28.39 -11.16 -7.83
CA GLU A 361 -29.37 -10.87 -8.92
C GLU A 361 -29.18 -9.50 -9.61
N LYS A 362 -27.96 -8.98 -9.75
CA LYS A 362 -27.71 -7.66 -10.36
C LYS A 362 -27.09 -7.75 -11.76
N TYR A 363 -27.92 -7.69 -12.81
CA TYR A 363 -27.46 -7.68 -14.21
C TYR A 363 -26.45 -6.54 -14.48
N ALA A 364 -26.75 -5.30 -14.05
CA ALA A 364 -25.90 -4.14 -14.34
C ALA A 364 -24.52 -4.20 -13.65
N TRP A 365 -24.49 -4.64 -12.38
CA TRP A 365 -23.25 -4.85 -11.63
C TRP A 365 -22.41 -5.98 -12.21
N PHE A 366 -23.06 -7.10 -12.53
CA PHE A 366 -22.41 -8.27 -13.12
C PHE A 366 -21.73 -7.89 -14.44
N MET A 367 -22.47 -7.25 -15.35
CA MET A 367 -21.96 -6.83 -16.65
C MET A 367 -20.84 -5.79 -16.56
N SER A 368 -20.92 -4.87 -15.59
CA SER A 368 -19.85 -3.89 -15.35
C SER A 368 -18.58 -4.56 -14.80
N THR A 369 -18.73 -5.54 -13.90
CA THR A 369 -17.60 -6.30 -13.33
C THR A 369 -16.87 -7.09 -14.43
N LEU A 370 -17.61 -7.74 -15.33
CA LEU A 370 -17.05 -8.45 -16.48
C LEU A 370 -16.26 -7.51 -17.40
N GLY A 371 -16.81 -6.32 -17.69
CA GLY A 371 -16.12 -5.30 -18.48
C GLY A 371 -14.80 -4.85 -17.86
N PHE A 372 -14.77 -4.55 -16.55
CA PHE A 372 -13.54 -4.16 -15.87
C PHE A 372 -12.52 -5.31 -15.75
N ALA A 373 -12.96 -6.55 -15.60
CA ALA A 373 -12.08 -7.72 -15.60
C ALA A 373 -11.41 -7.91 -16.97
N SER A 374 -12.14 -7.68 -18.07
CA SER A 374 -11.59 -7.71 -19.43
C SER A 374 -10.49 -6.66 -19.63
N ILE A 375 -10.73 -5.42 -19.17
CA ILE A 375 -9.73 -4.32 -19.19
C ILE A 375 -8.50 -4.66 -18.34
N GLY A 376 -8.71 -5.22 -17.15
CA GLY A 376 -7.62 -5.64 -16.26
C GLY A 376 -6.75 -6.76 -16.86
N ASN A 377 -7.36 -7.75 -17.52
CA ASN A 377 -6.65 -8.82 -18.20
C ASN A 377 -5.76 -8.28 -19.34
N LEU A 378 -6.27 -7.37 -20.18
CA LEU A 378 -5.49 -6.70 -21.22
C LEU A 378 -4.30 -5.92 -20.66
N THR A 379 -4.49 -5.25 -19.51
CA THR A 379 -3.44 -4.49 -18.84
C THR A 379 -2.33 -5.41 -18.31
N VAL A 380 -2.70 -6.50 -17.63
CA VAL A 380 -1.74 -7.49 -17.14
C VAL A 380 -0.98 -8.16 -18.29
N MET A 381 -1.65 -8.48 -19.39
CA MET A 381 -1.00 -9.02 -20.58
C MET A 381 0.03 -8.07 -21.19
N ALA A 382 -0.22 -6.76 -21.20
CA ALA A 382 0.74 -5.77 -21.71
C ALA A 382 2.00 -5.71 -20.84
N VAL A 383 1.84 -5.72 -19.51
CA VAL A 383 2.94 -5.72 -18.55
C VAL A 383 3.75 -7.01 -18.62
N GLU A 384 3.08 -8.16 -18.70
CA GLU A 384 3.72 -9.47 -18.78
C GLU A 384 4.56 -9.61 -20.06
N ARG A 385 4.03 -9.19 -21.21
CA ARG A 385 4.80 -9.13 -22.47
C ARG A 385 6.00 -8.19 -22.37
N TRP A 386 5.87 -7.07 -21.66
CA TRP A 386 7.01 -6.18 -21.43
C TRP A 386 8.08 -6.84 -20.57
N LEU A 387 7.69 -7.52 -19.49
CA LEU A 387 8.63 -8.24 -18.62
C LEU A 387 9.37 -9.36 -19.37
N LEU A 388 8.68 -10.11 -20.23
CA LEU A 388 9.31 -11.15 -21.06
C LEU A 388 10.37 -10.59 -22.02
N VAL A 389 10.15 -9.40 -22.59
CA VAL A 389 11.11 -8.75 -23.51
C VAL A 389 12.24 -8.06 -22.73
N ALA A 390 11.94 -7.43 -21.60
CA ALA A 390 12.92 -6.69 -20.81
C ALA A 390 13.81 -7.62 -19.96
N ARG A 391 13.33 -8.80 -19.57
CA ARG A 391 14.00 -9.75 -18.67
C ARG A 391 13.85 -11.21 -19.14
N PRO A 392 14.58 -11.63 -20.18
CA PRO A 392 14.44 -12.96 -20.76
C PRO A 392 14.77 -14.11 -19.80
N MET A 393 15.50 -13.85 -18.71
CA MET A 393 15.88 -14.86 -17.71
C MET A 393 14.90 -15.00 -16.52
N GLN A 394 13.82 -14.22 -16.49
CA GLN A 394 12.79 -14.29 -15.44
C GLN A 394 11.44 -14.67 -16.05
N ALA A 395 11.26 -15.96 -16.36
CA ALA A 395 9.96 -16.47 -16.80
C ALA A 395 8.96 -16.46 -15.62
N LEU A 396 7.76 -15.93 -15.84
CA LEU A 396 6.68 -16.01 -14.85
C LEU A 396 6.31 -17.48 -14.61
N SER A 397 6.05 -17.89 -13.37
CA SER A 397 5.52 -19.24 -13.13
C SER A 397 3.99 -19.26 -13.24
N ILE A 398 3.40 -20.43 -13.49
CA ILE A 398 1.94 -20.61 -13.55
C ILE A 398 1.26 -20.13 -12.24
N ARG A 399 1.92 -20.30 -11.09
CA ARG A 399 1.41 -19.82 -9.80
C ARG A 399 1.29 -18.30 -9.76
N HIS A 400 2.28 -17.58 -10.29
CA HIS A 400 2.23 -16.12 -10.39
C HIS A 400 1.13 -15.66 -11.36
N ALA A 401 0.90 -16.37 -12.46
CA ALA A 401 -0.17 -16.06 -13.40
C ALA A 401 -1.58 -16.18 -12.76
N VAL A 402 -1.81 -17.20 -11.93
CA VAL A 402 -3.07 -17.36 -11.17
C VAL A 402 -3.26 -16.25 -10.13
N ILE A 403 -2.18 -15.83 -9.47
CA ILE A 403 -2.21 -14.72 -8.50
C ILE A 403 -2.54 -13.41 -9.23
N LEU A 404 -1.92 -13.12 -10.38
CA LEU A 404 -2.22 -11.95 -11.19
C LEU A 404 -3.66 -11.94 -11.69
N ALA A 405 -4.18 -13.09 -12.13
CA ALA A 405 -5.58 -13.24 -12.49
C ALA A 405 -6.52 -12.93 -11.30
N SER A 406 -6.16 -13.35 -10.09
CA SER A 406 -6.93 -13.04 -8.87
C SER A 406 -6.92 -11.53 -8.57
N PHE A 407 -5.81 -10.85 -8.79
CA PHE A 407 -5.73 -9.39 -8.66
C PHE A 407 -6.60 -8.64 -9.66
N VAL A 408 -6.72 -9.13 -10.90
CA VAL A 408 -7.63 -8.55 -11.91
C VAL A 408 -9.08 -8.60 -11.44
N TRP A 409 -9.49 -9.70 -10.81
CA TRP A 409 -10.84 -9.85 -10.26
C TRP A 409 -11.09 -8.95 -9.06
N ILE A 410 -10.14 -8.85 -8.14
CA ILE A 410 -10.21 -7.91 -7.01
C ILE A 410 -10.33 -6.47 -7.54
N TYR A 411 -9.51 -6.12 -8.52
CA TYR A 411 -9.54 -4.81 -9.17
C TYR A 411 -10.91 -4.51 -9.79
N ALA A 412 -11.46 -5.43 -10.58
CA ALA A 412 -12.78 -5.29 -11.20
C ALA A 412 -13.91 -5.11 -10.17
N LEU A 413 -13.87 -5.88 -9.08
CA LEU A 413 -14.82 -5.76 -7.97
C LEU A 413 -14.70 -4.42 -7.24
N CYS A 414 -13.48 -3.96 -6.98
CA CYS A 414 -13.27 -2.65 -6.36
C CYS A 414 -13.86 -1.49 -7.19
N LEU A 415 -13.84 -1.61 -8.53
CA LEU A 415 -14.43 -0.61 -9.42
C LEU A 415 -15.95 -0.70 -9.51
N SER A 416 -16.53 -1.91 -9.50
CA SER A 416 -17.97 -2.12 -9.71
C SER A 416 -18.83 -2.12 -8.43
N LEU A 417 -18.24 -2.35 -7.26
CA LEU A 417 -18.98 -2.40 -5.99
C LEU A 417 -19.52 -1.05 -5.46
N PRO A 418 -18.89 0.13 -5.66
CA PRO A 418 -19.31 1.38 -5.03
C PRO A 418 -20.80 1.77 -5.19
N PRO A 419 -21.46 1.58 -6.35
CA PRO A 419 -22.88 1.86 -6.50
C PRO A 419 -23.78 0.99 -5.62
N LEU A 420 -23.30 -0.18 -5.18
CA LEU A 420 -24.03 -1.03 -4.23
C LEU A 420 -24.01 -0.46 -2.81
N PHE A 421 -23.06 0.42 -2.50
CA PHE A 421 -22.89 1.09 -1.21
C PHE A 421 -23.34 2.56 -1.25
N GLY A 422 -24.03 2.98 -2.30
CA GLY A 422 -24.59 4.32 -2.44
C GLY A 422 -23.65 5.36 -3.05
N TRP A 423 -22.52 4.95 -3.65
CA TRP A 423 -21.62 5.84 -4.40
C TRP A 423 -21.68 5.52 -5.90
N GLY A 424 -22.40 6.36 -6.65
CA GLY A 424 -22.89 6.09 -8.00
C GLY A 424 -24.19 5.29 -8.00
N SER A 425 -24.76 5.06 -9.19
CA SER A 425 -25.98 4.28 -9.36
C SER A 425 -25.91 3.37 -10.60
N TYR A 426 -26.63 2.25 -10.54
CA TYR A 426 -26.90 1.42 -11.70
C TYR A 426 -28.24 1.82 -12.32
N GLY A 427 -28.37 1.76 -13.62
CA GLY A 427 -29.61 2.11 -14.29
C GLY A 427 -29.64 1.64 -15.74
N PRO A 428 -30.80 1.76 -16.40
CA PRO A 428 -30.87 1.56 -17.84
C PRO A 428 -29.99 2.60 -18.56
N GLU A 429 -29.19 2.13 -19.52
CA GLU A 429 -28.31 2.95 -20.35
C GLU A 429 -28.88 3.09 -21.76
N ALA A 430 -28.64 4.24 -22.41
CA ALA A 430 -28.75 4.45 -23.85
C ALA A 430 -30.01 3.84 -24.50
N GLY A 431 -31.16 4.55 -24.43
CA GLY A 431 -32.39 4.08 -25.09
C GLY A 431 -33.10 2.91 -24.41
N ASN A 432 -32.72 2.59 -23.17
CA ASN A 432 -33.27 1.52 -22.34
C ASN A 432 -33.10 0.11 -22.92
N VAL A 433 -32.04 -0.15 -23.70
CA VAL A 433 -31.77 -1.48 -24.28
C VAL A 433 -30.92 -2.38 -23.38
N SER A 434 -30.11 -1.81 -22.49
CA SER A 434 -29.33 -2.53 -21.48
C SER A 434 -29.25 -1.74 -20.18
N CYS A 435 -28.73 -2.34 -19.11
CA CYS A 435 -28.42 -1.65 -17.86
C CYS A 435 -26.92 -1.66 -17.56
N SER A 436 -26.40 -0.53 -17.10
CA SER A 436 -25.01 -0.33 -16.69
C SER A 436 -24.91 0.79 -15.65
N VAL A 437 -23.69 1.31 -15.41
CA VAL A 437 -23.47 2.48 -14.55
C VAL A 437 -24.20 3.68 -15.14
N SER A 438 -25.02 4.35 -14.34
CA SER A 438 -25.79 5.51 -14.79
C SER A 438 -24.92 6.77 -14.83
N TRP A 439 -24.49 7.14 -16.04
CA TRP A 439 -23.77 8.39 -16.32
C TRP A 439 -24.66 9.48 -16.93
N GLU A 440 -25.92 9.16 -17.24
CA GLU A 440 -26.91 10.12 -17.77
C GLU A 440 -27.67 10.88 -16.66
N VAL A 441 -27.54 10.45 -15.40
CA VAL A 441 -28.31 10.96 -14.26
C VAL A 441 -27.39 11.67 -13.28
N HIS A 442 -27.58 12.98 -13.17
CA HIS A 442 -26.91 13.82 -12.18
C HIS A 442 -27.67 13.74 -10.87
N ASP A 443 -27.30 12.79 -10.03
CA ASP A 443 -27.83 12.66 -8.68
C ASP A 443 -26.78 13.10 -7.64
N PRO A 444 -26.99 14.25 -6.97
CA PRO A 444 -26.08 14.75 -5.94
C PRO A 444 -26.08 13.89 -4.66
N VAL A 445 -27.06 13.00 -4.46
CA VAL A 445 -27.12 12.10 -3.30
C VAL A 445 -26.15 10.93 -3.46
N THR A 446 -26.15 10.29 -4.63
CA THR A 446 -25.24 9.18 -4.96
C THR A 446 -23.87 9.67 -5.43
N LYS A 447 -23.69 10.98 -5.65
CA LYS A 447 -22.45 11.59 -6.16
C LYS A 447 -21.96 10.93 -7.45
N SER A 448 -22.88 10.73 -8.40
CA SER A 448 -22.60 10.08 -9.69
C SER A 448 -21.41 10.72 -10.42
N GLU A 449 -21.30 12.05 -10.40
CA GLU A 449 -20.18 12.79 -11.01
C GLU A 449 -18.80 12.32 -10.53
N ALA A 450 -18.62 12.20 -9.21
CA ALA A 450 -17.37 11.78 -8.59
C ALA A 450 -17.08 10.30 -8.87
N TYR A 451 -18.12 9.46 -8.92
CA TYR A 451 -17.96 8.05 -9.27
C TYR A 451 -17.60 7.85 -10.74
N ILE A 452 -18.23 8.57 -11.68
CA ILE A 452 -17.86 8.54 -13.10
C ILE A 452 -16.43 9.07 -13.29
N GLY A 453 -16.04 10.12 -12.57
CA GLY A 453 -14.66 10.61 -12.56
C GLY A 453 -13.65 9.55 -12.06
N PHE A 454 -14.01 8.84 -11.00
CA PHE A 454 -13.22 7.70 -10.48
C PHE A 454 -13.09 6.57 -11.51
N LEU A 455 -14.19 6.19 -12.17
CA LEU A 455 -14.18 5.17 -13.22
C LEU A 455 -13.40 5.63 -14.46
N PHE A 456 -13.35 6.92 -14.78
CA PHE A 456 -12.52 7.40 -15.88
C PHE A 456 -11.03 7.27 -15.56
N VAL A 457 -10.61 7.67 -14.36
CA VAL A 457 -9.20 7.61 -13.97
C VAL A 457 -8.73 6.16 -13.84
N LEU A 458 -9.44 5.34 -13.07
CA LEU A 458 -9.01 3.96 -12.83
C LEU A 458 -9.49 3.00 -13.92
N GLY A 459 -10.71 3.14 -14.43
CA GLY A 459 -11.25 2.25 -15.46
C GLY A 459 -10.70 2.50 -16.86
N LEU A 460 -10.14 3.69 -17.16
CA LEU A 460 -9.60 4.02 -18.49
C LEU A 460 -8.16 4.56 -18.48
N ILE A 461 -7.89 5.68 -17.79
CA ILE A 461 -6.58 6.36 -17.89
C ILE A 461 -5.44 5.45 -17.41
N VAL A 462 -5.55 4.85 -16.24
CA VAL A 462 -4.51 3.97 -15.68
C VAL A 462 -4.24 2.75 -16.56
N PRO A 463 -5.27 1.99 -17.02
CA PRO A 463 -5.10 0.92 -18.01
C PRO A 463 -4.45 1.38 -19.31
N VAL A 464 -4.94 2.48 -19.93
CA VAL A 464 -4.38 3.02 -21.18
C VAL A 464 -2.92 3.40 -21.00
N PHE A 465 -2.60 4.16 -19.95
CA PHE A 465 -1.24 4.58 -19.66
C PHE A 465 -0.31 3.37 -19.47
N THR A 466 -0.74 2.38 -18.69
CA THR A 466 0.04 1.17 -18.42
C THR A 466 0.26 0.34 -19.67
N ILE A 467 -0.77 0.17 -20.51
CA ILE A 467 -0.70 -0.54 -21.79
C ILE A 467 0.28 0.19 -22.72
N VAL A 468 0.10 1.50 -22.91
CA VAL A 468 0.95 2.32 -23.78
C VAL A 468 2.40 2.33 -23.28
N SER A 469 2.64 2.55 -21.99
CA SER A 469 4.00 2.58 -21.41
C SER A 469 4.70 1.23 -21.56
N SER A 470 3.99 0.12 -21.32
CA SER A 470 4.54 -1.23 -21.45
C SER A 470 4.95 -1.51 -22.89
N TYR A 471 4.11 -1.17 -23.87
CA TYR A 471 4.41 -1.37 -25.28
C TYR A 471 5.47 -0.41 -25.84
N VAL A 472 5.50 0.85 -25.39
CA VAL A 472 6.58 1.80 -25.72
C VAL A 472 7.92 1.27 -25.18
N ALA A 473 7.94 0.76 -23.95
CA ALA A 473 9.13 0.17 -23.36
C ALA A 473 9.60 -1.09 -24.12
N ILE A 474 8.69 -1.93 -24.61
CA ILE A 474 9.01 -3.04 -25.52
C ILE A 474 9.69 -2.52 -26.79
N ILE A 475 9.11 -1.52 -27.46
CA ILE A 475 9.65 -0.97 -28.71
C ILE A 475 11.03 -0.35 -28.49
N LEU A 476 11.22 0.41 -27.41
CA LEU A 476 12.52 1.01 -27.08
C LEU A 476 13.58 -0.05 -26.77
N THR A 477 13.20 -1.11 -26.04
CA THR A 477 14.09 -2.24 -25.74
C THR A 477 14.49 -2.98 -27.01
N LEU A 478 13.53 -3.26 -27.90
CA LEU A 478 13.78 -3.90 -29.19
C LEU A 478 14.66 -3.03 -30.10
N LYS A 479 14.42 -1.71 -30.18
CA LYS A 479 15.29 -0.76 -30.91
C LYS A 479 16.73 -0.76 -30.38
N LYS A 480 16.90 -0.84 -29.05
CA LYS A 480 18.21 -0.90 -28.39
C LYS A 480 18.94 -2.22 -28.67
N VAL A 481 18.23 -3.34 -28.70
CA VAL A 481 18.75 -4.66 -29.09
C VAL A 481 19.13 -4.67 -30.57
N ARG A 482 18.30 -4.11 -31.46
CA ARG A 482 18.57 -3.98 -32.90
C ARG A 482 19.85 -3.20 -33.20
N LYS A 483 20.06 -2.07 -32.52
CA LYS A 483 21.29 -1.26 -32.66
C LYS A 483 22.55 -2.02 -32.24
N ARG A 484 22.41 -3.04 -31.38
CA ARG A 484 23.49 -3.93 -30.95
C ARG A 484 23.67 -5.17 -31.85
N ALA A 485 22.60 -5.66 -32.48
CA ALA A 485 22.59 -6.97 -33.16
C ALA A 485 22.64 -6.91 -34.71
N GLY A 486 22.49 -5.74 -35.35
CA GLY A 486 22.68 -5.58 -36.80
C GLY A 486 21.70 -6.36 -37.69
N ALA A 487 20.52 -6.76 -37.20
CA ALA A 487 19.58 -7.64 -37.90
C ALA A 487 18.38 -6.92 -38.55
N SER A 488 17.83 -7.52 -39.63
CA SER A 488 16.66 -7.05 -40.39
C SER A 488 15.34 -7.23 -39.63
N GLY A 489 14.58 -6.12 -39.49
CA GLY A 489 13.42 -5.96 -38.60
C GLY A 489 12.07 -6.53 -39.09
N ARG A 490 12.06 -7.58 -39.93
CA ARG A 490 10.79 -8.12 -40.49
C ARG A 490 9.86 -8.72 -39.41
N ARG A 491 10.44 -9.38 -38.39
CA ARG A 491 9.73 -9.90 -37.20
C ARG A 491 9.26 -8.77 -36.26
N GLU A 492 10.04 -7.69 -36.18
CA GLU A 492 9.76 -6.51 -35.35
C GLU A 492 8.62 -5.65 -35.93
N ALA A 493 8.55 -5.52 -37.26
CA ALA A 493 7.45 -4.84 -37.94
C ALA A 493 6.12 -5.57 -37.72
N LYS A 494 6.13 -6.92 -37.70
CA LYS A 494 4.94 -7.74 -37.38
C LYS A 494 4.49 -7.52 -35.93
N ILE A 495 5.41 -7.49 -34.98
CA ILE A 495 5.11 -7.21 -33.56
C ILE A 495 4.60 -5.78 -33.38
N THR A 496 5.24 -4.80 -34.02
CA THR A 496 4.83 -3.38 -33.96
C THR A 496 3.45 -3.16 -34.58
N LYS A 497 3.16 -3.82 -35.73
CA LYS A 497 1.83 -3.78 -36.38
C LYS A 497 0.75 -4.41 -35.51
N MET A 498 1.05 -5.55 -34.89
CA MET A 498 0.12 -6.21 -33.96
C MET A 498 -0.14 -5.34 -32.72
N VAL A 499 0.88 -4.69 -32.16
CA VAL A 499 0.76 -3.77 -31.02
C VAL A 499 -0.07 -2.54 -31.38
N ALA A 500 0.17 -1.94 -32.55
CA ALA A 500 -0.64 -0.84 -33.05
C ALA A 500 -2.11 -1.25 -33.22
N LEU A 501 -2.37 -2.46 -33.72
CA LEU A 501 -3.71 -3.01 -33.86
C LEU A 501 -4.39 -3.26 -32.50
N MET A 502 -3.66 -3.77 -31.50
CA MET A 502 -4.17 -3.97 -30.14
C MET A 502 -4.56 -2.66 -29.44
N ILE A 503 -3.70 -1.65 -29.51
CA ILE A 503 -3.97 -0.32 -28.92
C ILE A 503 -5.14 0.35 -29.64
N THR A 504 -5.17 0.26 -30.98
CA THR A 504 -6.25 0.83 -31.79
C THR A 504 -7.58 0.14 -31.47
N ALA A 505 -7.62 -1.19 -31.36
CA ALA A 505 -8.83 -1.93 -31.00
C ALA A 505 -9.35 -1.54 -29.61
N PHE A 506 -8.48 -1.43 -28.60
CA PHE A 506 -8.86 -1.00 -27.26
C PHE A 506 -9.41 0.43 -27.23
N LEU A 507 -8.73 1.37 -27.89
CA LEU A 507 -9.13 2.77 -27.93
C LEU A 507 -10.45 2.96 -28.68
N LEU A 508 -10.66 2.25 -29.78
CA LEU A 508 -11.92 2.27 -30.54
C LEU A 508 -13.09 1.65 -29.75
N ALA A 509 -12.82 0.66 -28.90
CA ALA A 509 -13.83 0.00 -28.08
C ALA A 509 -14.39 0.90 -26.98
N TRP A 510 -13.49 1.49 -26.19
CA TRP A 510 -13.83 2.04 -24.87
C TRP A 510 -13.77 3.56 -24.81
N SER A 511 -12.93 4.22 -25.62
CA SER A 511 -12.78 5.68 -25.59
C SER A 511 -14.05 6.43 -26.03
N PRO A 512 -14.80 6.01 -27.07
CA PRO A 512 -16.05 6.68 -27.45
C PRO A 512 -17.09 6.66 -26.33
N TYR A 513 -17.21 5.53 -25.62
CA TYR A 513 -18.15 5.38 -24.51
C TYR A 513 -17.73 6.23 -23.30
N ALA A 514 -16.45 6.18 -22.91
CA ALA A 514 -15.93 6.96 -21.79
C ALA A 514 -15.94 8.48 -22.05
N ALA A 515 -15.61 8.89 -23.28
CA ALA A 515 -15.67 10.29 -23.70
C ALA A 515 -17.11 10.80 -23.68
N LEU A 516 -18.08 10.01 -24.15
CA LEU A 516 -19.50 10.37 -24.09
C LEU A 516 -20.01 10.45 -22.64
N ALA A 517 -19.63 9.51 -21.77
CA ALA A 517 -20.04 9.51 -20.36
C ALA A 517 -19.50 10.74 -19.61
N ILE A 518 -18.27 11.17 -19.88
CA ILE A 518 -17.68 12.38 -19.29
C ILE A 518 -18.24 13.64 -19.93
N ALA A 519 -18.43 13.64 -21.24
CA ALA A 519 -19.08 14.73 -21.95
C ALA A 519 -20.46 14.99 -21.36
N ALA A 520 -21.28 13.95 -21.20
CA ALA A 520 -22.59 14.04 -20.57
C ALA A 520 -22.54 14.51 -19.11
N GLN A 521 -21.48 14.16 -18.37
CA GLN A 521 -21.35 14.51 -16.95
C GLN A 521 -20.80 15.93 -16.71
N TYR A 522 -19.84 16.38 -17.51
CA TYR A 522 -19.02 17.57 -17.25
C TYR A 522 -19.12 18.67 -18.33
N PHE A 523 -19.70 18.39 -19.51
CA PHE A 523 -19.78 19.34 -20.62
C PHE A 523 -21.24 19.54 -21.09
N ASN A 524 -21.67 20.78 -21.30
CA ASN A 524 -23.00 21.11 -21.87
C ASN A 524 -23.03 20.83 -23.39
N VAL A 525 -23.06 19.56 -23.78
CA VAL A 525 -23.00 19.16 -25.20
C VAL A 525 -24.40 19.19 -25.83
N SER A 526 -24.72 20.25 -26.58
CA SER A 526 -25.90 20.36 -27.44
C SER A 526 -25.68 19.64 -28.78
N ILE A 527 -26.25 18.44 -28.97
CA ILE A 527 -26.26 17.73 -30.27
C ILE A 527 -27.70 17.71 -30.81
N TYR A 528 -27.96 18.47 -31.88
CA TYR A 528 -29.25 18.64 -32.56
C TYR A 528 -29.42 17.71 -33.77
N GLN A 529 -30.59 17.07 -33.89
CA GLN A 529 -31.32 16.59 -35.10
C GLN A 529 -32.62 15.96 -34.55
N ASP A 530 -33.87 16.29 -34.89
CA ASP A 530 -34.50 16.90 -36.07
C ASP A 530 -35.67 17.81 -35.64
N LEU A 531 -35.74 19.04 -36.16
CA LEU A 531 -36.93 19.89 -36.16
C LEU A 531 -37.04 20.60 -37.52
N ARG A 532 -37.35 19.84 -38.58
CA ARG A 532 -37.90 20.38 -39.83
C ARG A 532 -39.43 20.24 -39.80
N SER A 533 -40.11 21.17 -39.13
CA SER A 533 -41.50 21.58 -39.41
C SER A 533 -42.08 22.40 -38.24
N ILE A 534 -41.65 23.65 -38.07
CA ILE A 534 -42.50 24.72 -37.50
C ILE A 534 -41.96 26.04 -38.05
N ASN A 535 -42.87 26.85 -38.58
CA ASN A 535 -42.64 28.13 -39.22
C ASN A 535 -41.96 29.12 -38.26
N ILE A 536 -40.74 29.54 -38.56
CA ILE A 536 -40.02 30.59 -37.81
C ILE A 536 -40.26 31.91 -38.53
N GLN A 537 -41.18 32.72 -38.02
CA GLN A 537 -41.24 34.16 -38.36
C GLN A 537 -41.66 35.08 -37.21
N THR A 538 -41.63 34.65 -35.94
CA THR A 538 -42.02 35.58 -34.85
C THR A 538 -41.28 35.33 -33.53
N ILE A 539 -39.94 35.26 -33.53
CA ILE A 539 -39.17 35.40 -32.29
C ILE A 539 -37.84 36.11 -32.60
N GLU A 540 -37.81 37.42 -32.39
CA GLU A 540 -36.55 38.13 -32.12
C GLU A 540 -36.63 38.73 -30.71
N LYS A 541 -35.58 38.44 -29.92
CA LYS A 541 -35.20 39.01 -28.61
C LYS A 541 -36.08 38.68 -27.39
N LYS A 542 -35.66 37.68 -26.61
CA LYS A 542 -35.47 37.72 -25.14
C LYS A 542 -35.01 36.36 -24.58
N ASN A 543 -34.12 36.40 -23.58
CA ASN A 543 -33.77 35.34 -22.61
C ASN A 543 -33.17 34.02 -23.11
N THR A 544 -31.84 33.91 -23.03
CA THR A 544 -31.13 32.62 -23.08
C THR A 544 -31.10 31.95 -21.69
N ASN A 545 -32.18 31.24 -21.35
CA ASN A 545 -32.12 30.15 -20.38
C ASN A 545 -31.44 28.95 -21.06
N ILE A 546 -30.30 28.51 -20.52
CA ILE A 546 -29.56 27.34 -21.02
C ILE A 546 -30.36 26.08 -20.66
N ILE A 547 -31.06 25.55 -21.66
CA ILE A 547 -31.67 24.22 -21.63
C ILE A 547 -30.53 23.19 -21.68
N TYR A 548 -30.37 22.36 -20.64
CA TYR A 548 -29.46 21.20 -20.69
C TYR A 548 -30.01 20.18 -21.71
N ALA A 549 -29.51 20.25 -22.93
CA ALA A 549 -29.84 19.28 -23.97
C ALA A 549 -29.15 17.94 -23.65
N LYS A 550 -29.94 16.89 -23.39
CA LYS A 550 -29.43 15.52 -23.26
C LYS A 550 -29.03 14.98 -24.64
N PRO A 551 -27.96 14.17 -24.75
CA PRO A 551 -27.63 13.53 -26.02
C PRO A 551 -28.82 12.68 -26.50
N SER A 552 -29.14 12.75 -27.80
CA SER A 552 -30.15 11.90 -28.42
C SER A 552 -29.86 10.44 -28.06
N ALA A 553 -30.91 9.66 -27.71
CA ALA A 553 -30.77 8.26 -27.34
C ALA A 553 -30.06 7.43 -28.45
N THR A 554 -30.12 7.89 -29.71
CA THR A 554 -29.36 7.34 -30.85
C THR A 554 -27.84 7.51 -30.68
N VAL A 555 -27.38 8.66 -30.18
CA VAL A 555 -25.96 8.99 -29.98
C VAL A 555 -25.36 8.18 -28.83
N ALA A 556 -26.17 7.80 -27.84
CA ALA A 556 -25.75 6.98 -26.70
C ALA A 556 -25.64 5.48 -27.02
N VAL A 557 -26.49 4.95 -27.91
CA VAL A 557 -26.52 3.50 -28.23
C VAL A 557 -25.30 3.05 -29.02
N LEU A 558 -24.78 3.88 -29.94
CA LEU A 558 -23.69 3.48 -30.84
C LEU A 558 -22.36 3.20 -30.09
N PRO A 559 -21.87 4.06 -29.16
CA PRO A 559 -20.69 3.75 -28.35
C PRO A 559 -20.89 2.53 -27.44
N ALA A 560 -22.11 2.32 -26.92
CA ALA A 560 -22.42 1.16 -26.10
C ALA A 560 -22.32 -0.15 -26.90
N LEU A 561 -22.78 -0.16 -28.16
CA LEU A 561 -22.63 -1.31 -29.07
C LEU A 561 -21.16 -1.56 -29.44
N LEU A 562 -20.36 -0.51 -29.66
CA LEU A 562 -18.93 -0.62 -29.94
C LEU A 562 -18.17 -1.23 -28.76
N ALA A 563 -18.45 -0.79 -27.52
CA ALA A 563 -17.86 -1.39 -26.32
C ALA A 563 -18.22 -2.88 -26.19
N LYS A 564 -19.49 -3.24 -26.44
CA LYS A 564 -19.97 -4.64 -26.40
C LYS A 564 -19.39 -5.51 -27.53
N SER A 565 -19.03 -4.93 -28.67
CA SER A 565 -18.40 -5.65 -29.80
C SER A 565 -16.97 -6.12 -29.52
N SER A 566 -16.33 -5.63 -28.43
CA SER A 566 -14.98 -6.05 -28.02
C SER A 566 -14.82 -7.55 -27.81
N ILE A 567 -15.89 -8.23 -27.40
CA ILE A 567 -15.90 -9.68 -27.23
C ILE A 567 -15.65 -10.46 -28.54
N CYS A 568 -15.86 -9.84 -29.70
CA CYS A 568 -15.70 -10.49 -31.01
C CYS A 568 -14.27 -10.42 -31.54
N TYR A 569 -13.59 -9.28 -31.39
CA TYR A 569 -12.23 -9.10 -31.94
C TYR A 569 -11.12 -9.37 -30.93
N ASN A 570 -11.38 -9.30 -29.62
CA ASN A 570 -10.42 -9.69 -28.59
C ASN A 570 -9.84 -11.10 -28.87
N PRO A 571 -10.65 -12.16 -29.08
CA PRO A 571 -10.16 -13.50 -29.42
C PRO A 571 -9.28 -13.58 -30.68
N ILE A 572 -9.61 -12.79 -31.70
CA ILE A 572 -8.90 -12.76 -32.99
C ILE A 572 -7.50 -12.17 -32.81
N ILE A 573 -7.41 -11.07 -32.06
CA ILE A 573 -6.15 -10.43 -31.68
C ILE A 573 -5.23 -11.40 -30.93
N TYR A 574 -5.79 -12.24 -30.07
CA TYR A 574 -5.03 -13.24 -29.30
C TYR A 574 -4.54 -14.40 -30.17
N ALA A 575 -5.36 -14.85 -31.13
CA ALA A 575 -5.00 -15.92 -32.06
C ALA A 575 -3.88 -15.50 -33.04
N GLU A 576 -3.92 -14.28 -33.57
CA GLU A 576 -2.87 -13.77 -34.47
C GLU A 576 -1.50 -13.64 -33.78
N THR A 577 -1.48 -13.44 -32.46
CA THR A 577 -0.23 -13.35 -31.69
C THR A 577 0.59 -14.65 -31.77
N LYS A 578 -0.03 -15.81 -32.06
CA LYS A 578 0.63 -17.14 -32.11
C LYS A 578 0.94 -17.65 -33.51
N LYS A 579 0.55 -16.95 -34.58
CA LYS A 579 0.74 -17.44 -35.96
C LYS A 579 2.21 -17.71 -36.32
N GLY A 580 3.17 -17.09 -35.62
CA GLY A 580 4.61 -17.35 -35.77
C GLY A 580 5.14 -18.65 -35.17
N ARG A 581 4.32 -19.48 -34.51
CA ARG A 581 4.69 -20.83 -34.03
C ARG A 581 3.85 -21.95 -34.64
N LEU A 582 2.72 -21.61 -35.26
CA LEU A 582 1.83 -22.55 -35.96
C LEU A 582 2.29 -22.86 -37.40
N GLU A 583 3.05 -21.97 -38.04
CA GLU A 583 3.64 -22.24 -39.36
C GLU A 583 4.67 -23.39 -39.33
N ASN A 584 5.29 -23.69 -38.18
CA ASN A 584 6.20 -24.85 -38.04
C ASN A 584 5.49 -26.14 -37.59
N LEU A 585 4.20 -26.09 -37.26
CA LEU A 585 3.37 -27.25 -36.90
C LEU A 585 2.43 -27.66 -38.05
N GLY A 586 2.28 -26.81 -39.06
CA GLY A 586 1.41 -27.04 -40.22
C GLY A 586 1.96 -28.04 -41.26
N GLU A 587 3.24 -28.42 -41.20
CA GLU A 587 3.80 -29.40 -42.13
C GLU A 587 3.76 -30.85 -41.61
N SER A 588 3.44 -31.08 -40.33
CA SER A 588 3.43 -32.43 -39.75
C SER A 588 2.04 -33.07 -39.64
N CYS A 589 0.97 -32.35 -39.98
CA CYS A 589 -0.40 -32.80 -39.71
C CYS A 589 -1.19 -33.33 -40.93
N LEU A 590 -0.56 -33.43 -42.10
CA LEU A 590 -1.17 -33.90 -43.35
C LEU A 590 -0.56 -35.19 -43.92
N SER A 591 0.31 -35.85 -43.17
CA SER A 591 0.91 -37.14 -43.52
C SER A 591 0.82 -38.03 -42.30
N THR A 592 0.46 -39.30 -42.49
CA THR A 592 0.32 -40.35 -41.45
C THR A 592 -1.10 -40.53 -40.86
N TYR A 593 -2.09 -40.68 -41.74
CA TYR A 593 -3.09 -41.73 -41.56
C TYR A 593 -2.64 -42.97 -42.34
N SER A 594 -2.92 -44.15 -41.78
CA SER A 594 -2.66 -45.51 -42.30
C SER A 594 -1.25 -46.09 -42.07
N VAL A 595 -1.14 -46.96 -41.05
CA VAL A 595 -0.54 -48.32 -41.05
C VAL A 595 -0.63 -48.89 -39.60
N TYR A 596 -1.50 -49.90 -39.40
CA TYR A 596 -1.28 -51.23 -38.77
C TYR A 596 -0.15 -51.40 -37.71
N PHE A 597 -0.18 -52.18 -36.61
CA PHE A 597 -1.04 -53.26 -36.08
C PHE A 597 -0.43 -53.76 -34.73
N PHE A 598 -1.27 -54.24 -33.78
CA PHE A 598 -1.05 -55.16 -32.62
C PHE A 598 0.07 -54.86 -31.59
N GLU A 599 -0.09 -55.02 -30.27
CA GLU A 599 -0.71 -56.13 -29.55
C GLU A 599 -1.08 -55.70 -28.10
N SER A 600 -2.30 -56.01 -27.68
CA SER A 600 -2.75 -55.93 -26.29
C SER A 600 -3.61 -57.14 -26.03
N LEU A 601 -3.18 -58.05 -25.16
CA LEU A 601 -4.08 -58.90 -24.38
C LEU A 601 -3.39 -59.46 -23.11
N ARG A 602 -4.04 -59.15 -21.98
CA ARG A 602 -4.44 -60.05 -20.89
C ARG A 602 -3.41 -60.74 -19.96
N THR A 603 -3.43 -60.21 -18.73
CA THR A 603 -3.73 -60.90 -17.45
C THR A 603 -2.92 -62.14 -17.04
N ASN A 604 -2.38 -62.10 -15.81
CA ASN A 604 -3.00 -62.91 -14.74
C ASN A 604 -2.70 -62.44 -13.31
N LYS A 605 -3.74 -62.52 -12.49
CA LYS A 605 -3.68 -62.60 -11.02
C LYS A 605 -3.16 -64.00 -10.64
N ARG A 606 -1.99 -64.07 -10.01
CA ARG A 606 -1.47 -65.13 -9.14
C ARG A 606 -0.12 -64.58 -8.69
N THR A 607 0.07 -64.06 -7.47
CA THR A 607 0.12 -64.86 -6.25
C THR A 607 0.04 -63.89 -5.05
N ARG A 608 -1.19 -63.65 -4.59
CA ARG A 608 -1.49 -63.24 -3.22
C ARG A 608 -1.87 -64.54 -2.50
N ASN A 609 -1.08 -64.91 -1.50
CA ASN A 609 -1.29 -65.96 -0.49
C ASN A 609 -0.67 -67.36 -0.71
N ARG A 610 0.59 -67.48 -0.28
CA ARG A 610 1.16 -68.54 0.59
C ARG A 610 2.07 -67.76 1.58
N ILE A 611 1.77 -67.44 2.85
CA ILE A 611 1.15 -68.22 3.95
C ILE A 611 1.97 -69.52 4.08
N LEU A 612 2.84 -69.74 5.08
CA LEU A 612 2.74 -69.47 6.53
C LEU A 612 4.04 -69.78 7.31
N LYS A 613 4.17 -69.12 8.47
CA LYS A 613 4.70 -69.61 9.79
C LYS A 613 6.21 -69.92 9.85
N GLU A 614 6.99 -69.43 10.82
CA GLU A 614 6.77 -69.47 12.29
C GLU A 614 7.01 -68.10 12.96
N LYS A 615 6.08 -67.53 13.75
CA LYS A 615 5.69 -67.80 15.16
C LYS A 615 6.66 -67.28 16.26
N LYS A 616 6.28 -66.15 16.84
CA LYS A 616 6.27 -65.75 18.28
C LYS A 616 6.77 -66.77 19.32
N LYS A 617 7.62 -66.30 20.27
CA LYS A 617 7.43 -66.33 21.75
C LYS A 617 8.65 -65.66 22.44
N SER A 618 8.49 -64.66 23.34
CA SER A 618 8.40 -64.78 24.82
C SER A 618 9.71 -65.30 25.43
N ARG A 619 10.44 -64.71 26.40
CA ARG A 619 10.17 -64.00 27.69
C ARG A 619 11.57 -63.53 28.20
N ARG A 620 11.79 -62.32 28.77
CA ARG A 620 11.89 -61.99 30.23
C ARG A 620 12.52 -63.12 31.07
N THR A 621 13.47 -63.00 32.02
CA THR A 621 13.91 -61.99 33.02
C THR A 621 15.06 -62.68 33.81
N PHE A 622 15.93 -62.07 34.61
CA PHE A 622 15.84 -61.73 36.07
C PHE A 622 17.32 -61.40 36.48
N VAL A 623 17.71 -60.23 37.01
CA VAL A 623 17.83 -59.85 38.45
C VAL A 623 18.95 -60.66 39.17
N LYS A 624 19.95 -60.13 39.91
CA LYS A 624 19.89 -59.39 41.20
C LYS A 624 21.33 -59.13 41.74
N MET A 625 21.52 -58.01 42.47
CA MET A 625 22.26 -57.82 43.76
C MET A 625 23.77 -58.20 43.89
N ARG A 626 24.63 -57.63 44.75
CA ARG A 626 24.72 -56.45 45.65
C ARG A 626 26.12 -56.57 46.32
N ASN A 627 26.95 -55.50 46.32
CA ASN A 627 27.86 -55.00 47.41
C ASN A 627 28.81 -55.95 48.21
N PRO A 628 29.66 -55.48 49.18
CA PRO A 628 30.28 -54.16 49.46
C PRO A 628 31.78 -54.24 49.95
N ILE A 629 32.33 -53.11 50.45
CA ILE A 629 33.53 -52.93 51.33
C ILE A 629 34.89 -52.83 50.56
N ALA A 630 35.80 -51.86 50.76
CA ALA A 630 36.12 -51.05 51.93
C ALA A 630 36.72 -49.66 51.59
N THR A 631 36.49 -48.76 52.55
CA THR A 631 37.03 -47.43 52.75
C THR A 631 38.17 -47.50 53.79
N VAL A 632 39.33 -46.87 53.57
CA VAL A 632 40.28 -46.38 54.62
C VAL A 632 41.08 -45.21 54.00
N VAL A 633 40.74 -43.94 54.24
CA VAL A 633 41.24 -43.01 55.30
C VAL A 633 42.69 -42.54 55.11
N LEU A 634 42.88 -41.22 54.89
CA LEU A 634 43.73 -40.26 55.62
C LEU A 634 43.94 -39.00 54.74
N PHE A 635 43.35 -37.83 54.98
CA PHE A 635 43.54 -36.84 56.06
C PHE A 635 44.93 -36.16 56.01
N LEU A 636 44.93 -34.81 56.06
CA LEU A 636 46.04 -33.81 55.99
C LEU A 636 46.24 -33.21 54.57
N LEU A 637 46.13 -31.91 54.27
CA LEU A 637 46.21 -30.68 55.06
C LEU A 637 45.51 -29.52 54.32
N ALA A 638 44.84 -28.67 55.10
CA ALA A 638 44.37 -27.36 54.70
C ALA A 638 45.51 -26.32 54.68
N VAL A 639 45.18 -25.11 54.21
CA VAL A 639 45.97 -23.85 54.11
C VAL A 639 46.63 -23.68 52.72
N SER A 640 46.00 -22.99 51.77
CA SER A 640 46.00 -21.53 51.77
C SER A 640 44.82 -20.93 51.01
N ILE A 641 44.11 -20.04 51.69
CA ILE A 641 43.09 -19.16 51.13
C ILE A 641 43.80 -17.95 50.51
N PHE A 642 43.55 -17.67 49.23
CA PHE A 642 43.07 -16.39 48.67
C PHE A 642 43.43 -16.28 47.17
N CYS A 643 42.42 -15.88 46.39
CA CYS A 643 42.42 -15.63 44.94
C CYS A 643 42.37 -16.87 44.02
N ASP A 644 41.23 -17.56 43.99
CA ASP A 644 40.84 -18.31 42.80
C ASP A 644 39.39 -18.01 42.44
N GLY A 645 39.20 -17.17 41.42
CA GLY A 645 37.90 -16.99 40.78
C GLY A 645 37.58 -18.26 40.02
N THR A 646 36.83 -19.17 40.64
CA THR A 646 36.45 -20.48 40.07
C THR A 646 35.82 -20.30 38.67
N THR A 647 36.60 -20.48 37.61
CA THR A 647 36.09 -20.63 36.25
C THR A 647 35.50 -22.03 36.13
N HIS A 648 34.17 -22.14 36.24
CA HIS A 648 33.49 -23.39 35.91
C HIS A 648 33.73 -23.72 34.42
N ALA A 649 34.37 -24.86 34.15
CA ALA A 649 34.51 -25.36 32.79
C ALA A 649 33.14 -25.90 32.31
N TYR A 650 32.61 -25.34 31.21
CA TYR A 650 31.38 -25.81 30.58
C TYR A 650 31.71 -26.69 29.36
N ASN A 651 30.84 -27.66 29.09
CA ASN A 651 30.80 -28.35 27.80
C ASN A 651 29.93 -27.53 26.84
N VAL A 652 30.54 -26.94 25.82
CA VAL A 652 29.88 -26.07 24.85
C VAL A 652 29.77 -26.78 23.52
N LEU A 653 28.54 -27.06 23.10
CA LEU A 653 28.25 -27.52 21.74
C LEU A 653 27.89 -26.31 20.87
N MET A 654 28.67 -26.12 19.81
CA MET A 654 28.43 -25.10 18.80
C MET A 654 27.95 -25.77 17.52
N ALA A 655 26.87 -25.27 16.91
CA ALA A 655 26.33 -25.83 15.67
C ALA A 655 26.13 -24.73 14.63
N THR A 656 26.70 -24.92 13.43
CA THR A 656 26.45 -24.05 12.27
C THR A 656 25.63 -24.81 11.22
N MET A 657 24.48 -24.24 10.85
CA MET A 657 23.58 -24.79 9.82
C MET A 657 23.96 -24.32 8.40
N GLY A 658 24.88 -23.36 8.29
CA GLY A 658 25.29 -22.76 7.02
C GLY A 658 26.48 -23.52 6.41
N GLY A 659 26.34 -23.95 5.15
CA GLY A 659 27.36 -24.68 4.41
C GLY A 659 28.56 -23.85 3.92
N THR A 660 28.55 -22.54 4.16
CA THR A 660 29.56 -21.62 3.61
C THR A 660 30.55 -21.19 4.68
N LYS A 661 31.83 -21.05 4.29
CA LYS A 661 32.93 -20.68 5.20
C LYS A 661 32.67 -19.40 6.00
N SER A 662 31.90 -18.46 5.44
CA SER A 662 31.51 -17.22 6.12
C SER A 662 30.70 -17.47 7.41
N HIS A 663 29.90 -18.53 7.49
CA HIS A 663 29.15 -18.85 8.71
C HIS A 663 30.03 -19.52 9.77
N THR A 664 31.06 -20.26 9.35
CA THR A 664 31.97 -20.98 10.27
C THR A 664 33.02 -20.08 10.92
N ILE A 665 33.53 -19.06 10.21
CA ILE A 665 34.61 -18.16 10.70
C ILE A 665 34.29 -17.51 12.07
N PRO A 666 33.09 -16.93 12.29
CA PRO A 666 32.72 -16.35 13.59
C PRO A 666 32.60 -17.38 14.70
N PHE A 667 32.08 -18.58 14.39
CA PHE A 667 31.97 -19.69 15.33
C PHE A 667 33.36 -20.17 15.78
N VAL A 668 34.32 -20.28 14.86
CA VAL A 668 35.71 -20.64 15.20
C VAL A 668 36.33 -19.57 16.09
N ALA A 669 36.13 -18.28 15.80
CA ALA A 669 36.67 -17.19 16.62
C ALA A 669 36.12 -17.20 18.06
N LEU A 670 34.83 -17.48 18.24
CA LEU A 670 34.21 -17.64 19.55
C LEU A 670 34.70 -18.92 20.25
N GLY A 671 34.75 -20.04 19.53
CA GLY A 671 35.19 -21.33 20.05
C GLY A 671 36.62 -21.30 20.57
N ILE A 672 37.55 -20.65 19.84
CA ILE A 672 38.92 -20.44 20.31
C ILE A 672 38.92 -19.67 21.63
N SER A 673 38.13 -18.59 21.74
CA SER A 673 38.04 -17.78 22.96
C SER A 673 37.53 -18.59 24.16
N LEU A 674 36.47 -19.38 23.95
CA LEU A 674 35.92 -20.27 24.99
C LEU A 674 36.92 -21.36 25.39
N LYS A 675 37.64 -21.94 24.42
CA LYS A 675 38.69 -22.93 24.71
C LYS A 675 39.85 -22.33 25.51
N THR A 676 40.30 -21.12 25.17
CA THR A 676 41.35 -20.42 25.94
C THR A 676 40.93 -20.09 27.37
N ARG A 677 39.62 -20.08 27.64
CA ARG A 677 39.03 -19.92 28.98
C ARG A 677 38.84 -21.24 29.74
N GLY A 678 39.30 -22.36 29.18
CA GLY A 678 39.23 -23.68 29.81
C GLY A 678 37.93 -24.44 29.58
N HIS A 679 37.08 -24.01 28.65
CA HIS A 679 35.86 -24.73 28.29
C HIS A 679 36.13 -25.84 27.27
N ASN A 680 35.35 -26.91 27.34
CA ASN A 680 35.40 -27.99 26.36
C ASN A 680 34.43 -27.66 25.22
N VAL A 681 34.98 -27.39 24.02
CA VAL A 681 34.20 -26.87 22.88
C VAL A 681 34.19 -27.89 21.75
N THR A 682 32.98 -28.33 21.38
CA THR A 682 32.75 -29.17 20.20
C THR A 682 32.00 -28.36 19.15
N LEU A 683 32.53 -28.29 17.92
CA LEU A 683 31.89 -27.63 16.78
C LEU A 683 31.30 -28.68 15.83
N LEU A 684 29.99 -28.61 15.61
CA LEU A 684 29.28 -29.34 14.58
C LEU A 684 29.24 -28.51 13.30
N SER A 685 29.92 -28.99 12.26
CA SER A 685 30.04 -28.34 10.95
C SER A 685 29.39 -29.18 9.86
N ALA A 686 28.72 -28.52 8.90
CA ALA A 686 28.13 -29.18 7.74
C ALA A 686 29.17 -29.61 6.68
N PHE A 687 30.38 -29.05 6.70
CA PHE A 687 31.48 -29.38 5.79
C PHE A 687 32.79 -29.40 6.57
N PRO A 688 33.79 -30.20 6.17
CA PRO A 688 35.14 -30.15 6.74
C PRO A 688 35.71 -28.73 6.65
N GLY A 689 36.16 -28.21 7.79
CA GLY A 689 36.47 -26.80 7.97
C GLY A 689 37.82 -26.52 8.62
N PRO A 690 38.14 -25.22 8.82
CA PRO A 690 39.38 -24.78 9.45
C PRO A 690 39.39 -24.94 10.98
N ALA A 691 38.35 -25.49 11.61
CA ALA A 691 38.27 -25.54 13.08
C ALA A 691 39.22 -26.60 13.67
N ALA A 692 39.38 -27.74 12.99
CA ALA A 692 40.40 -28.75 13.33
C ALA A 692 41.83 -28.16 13.34
N ASN A 693 42.16 -27.31 12.37
CA ASN A 693 43.47 -26.64 12.27
C ASN A 693 43.72 -25.60 13.38
N ASN A 694 42.68 -25.22 14.14
CA ASN A 694 42.78 -24.30 15.28
C ASN A 694 42.61 -25.03 16.63
N GLY A 695 42.75 -26.36 16.63
CA GLY A 695 42.68 -27.19 17.82
C GLY A 695 41.28 -27.33 18.43
N LEU A 696 40.20 -26.97 17.73
CA LEU A 696 38.83 -27.24 18.18
C LEU A 696 38.43 -28.67 17.80
N GLN A 697 37.61 -29.32 18.62
CA GLN A 697 37.03 -30.62 18.26
C GLN A 697 35.92 -30.37 17.24
N GLU A 698 36.20 -30.65 15.96
CA GLU A 698 35.25 -30.50 14.86
C GLU A 698 34.64 -31.86 14.51
N PHE A 699 33.32 -31.95 14.49
CA PHE A 699 32.59 -33.11 14.02
C PHE A 699 31.87 -32.77 12.73
N VAL A 700 32.18 -33.52 11.67
CA VAL A 700 31.53 -33.45 10.37
C VAL A 700 30.83 -34.78 10.14
N PRO A 701 29.50 -34.82 9.97
CA PRO A 701 28.82 -36.08 9.70
C PRO A 701 29.30 -36.74 8.39
N PRO A 702 29.48 -38.08 8.32
CA PRO A 702 30.07 -38.79 7.17
C PRO A 702 29.37 -38.60 5.82
N ILE A 703 28.13 -38.13 5.81
CA ILE A 703 27.34 -37.83 4.60
C ILE A 703 27.96 -36.66 3.81
N PHE A 704 28.74 -35.80 4.46
CA PHE A 704 29.30 -34.58 3.85
C PHE A 704 30.76 -34.72 3.39
N GLU A 705 31.35 -35.91 3.46
CA GLU A 705 32.75 -36.16 3.07
C GLU A 705 32.95 -36.40 1.56
N LYS A 706 31.89 -36.61 0.75
CA LYS A 706 32.04 -36.82 -0.70
C LYS A 706 31.99 -35.51 -1.49
N GLU A 707 33.13 -35.17 -2.07
CA GLU A 707 33.45 -33.93 -2.79
C GLU A 707 32.83 -33.80 -4.20
N ILE A 708 31.76 -34.55 -4.53
CA ILE A 708 31.16 -34.54 -5.87
C ILE A 708 29.64 -34.52 -5.76
N ILE A 709 29.04 -33.57 -6.47
CA ILE A 709 27.65 -33.41 -6.95
C ILE A 709 27.10 -32.02 -6.58
N LEU A 710 27.35 -31.06 -7.48
CA LEU A 710 26.70 -29.75 -7.54
C LEU A 710 25.81 -29.60 -8.80
N GLU A 711 25.52 -30.70 -9.51
CA GLU A 711 24.79 -30.67 -10.79
C GLU A 711 23.44 -31.41 -10.80
N SER A 712 22.96 -31.96 -9.69
CA SER A 712 21.62 -32.55 -9.64
C SER A 712 20.99 -32.38 -8.27
N MET A 713 20.42 -31.20 -8.01
CA MET A 713 19.53 -30.96 -6.86
C MET A 713 18.05 -31.08 -7.26
N GLU A 714 17.72 -32.05 -8.11
CA GLU A 714 16.36 -32.56 -8.27
C GLU A 714 16.40 -34.08 -8.06
N GLU A 715 15.67 -34.53 -7.03
CA GLU A 715 15.13 -35.88 -6.78
C GLU A 715 15.82 -36.96 -5.90
N LEU A 716 17.13 -37.06 -5.70
CA LEU A 716 17.74 -38.07 -4.79
C LEU A 716 18.85 -37.38 -3.95
N ASP A 717 18.86 -37.28 -2.62
CA ASP A 717 18.73 -38.36 -1.64
C ASP A 717 18.17 -37.83 -0.31
N ARG A 718 16.97 -38.29 0.04
CA ARG A 718 16.18 -37.89 1.22
C ARG A 718 16.44 -38.80 2.41
N GLU A 719 17.05 -39.98 2.24
CA GLU A 719 17.13 -41.02 3.28
C GLU A 719 18.45 -41.03 4.09
N LEU A 720 19.52 -40.40 3.62
CA LEU A 720 20.80 -40.46 4.35
C LEU A 720 21.02 -39.33 5.35
N PHE A 721 20.37 -38.16 5.16
CA PHE A 721 20.38 -37.04 6.12
C PHE A 721 19.72 -37.42 7.46
N GLU A 722 19.01 -38.57 7.51
CA GLU A 722 18.18 -39.01 8.64
C GLU A 722 18.86 -39.79 9.76
N SER A 723 20.04 -40.43 9.58
CA SER A 723 20.46 -41.43 10.58
C SER A 723 21.42 -40.94 11.69
N ASN A 724 22.32 -39.98 11.44
CA ASN A 724 23.37 -39.63 12.42
C ASN A 724 23.19 -38.26 13.11
N THR A 725 22.59 -37.27 12.46
CA THR A 725 22.10 -36.02 13.09
C THR A 725 21.01 -36.31 14.13
N HIS A 726 20.26 -37.39 13.89
CA HIS A 726 19.23 -37.95 14.75
C HIS A 726 19.76 -38.42 16.12
N SER A 727 21.05 -38.75 16.25
CA SER A 727 21.63 -39.21 17.53
C SER A 727 22.15 -38.07 18.41
N VAL A 728 22.49 -36.92 17.80
CA VAL A 728 23.06 -35.74 18.47
C VAL A 728 21.97 -34.75 18.86
N LEU A 729 21.06 -34.40 17.95
CA LEU A 729 19.92 -33.52 18.27
C LEU A 729 18.94 -34.20 19.24
N LYS A 730 18.72 -35.51 19.09
CA LYS A 730 17.93 -36.28 20.07
C LYS A 730 18.64 -36.40 21.42
N ARG A 731 19.97 -36.53 21.47
CA ARG A 731 20.70 -36.43 22.76
C ARG A 731 20.57 -35.04 23.37
N VAL A 732 20.74 -33.96 22.59
CA VAL A 732 20.60 -32.57 23.07
C VAL A 732 19.18 -32.27 23.57
N CYS A 733 18.15 -32.84 22.93
CA CYS A 733 16.76 -32.70 23.36
C CYS A 733 16.35 -33.65 24.51
N ASP A 734 16.92 -34.87 24.59
CA ASP A 734 16.58 -35.88 25.60
C ASP A 734 17.48 -35.82 26.86
N THR A 735 18.68 -35.23 26.79
CA THR A 735 19.49 -34.95 27.99
C THR A 735 18.99 -33.65 28.61
N GLY A 736 18.31 -33.72 29.74
CA GLY A 736 17.91 -32.57 30.56
C GLY A 736 19.06 -31.74 31.16
N ASP A 737 20.21 -31.65 30.47
CA ASP A 737 21.46 -31.02 30.93
C ASP A 737 21.90 -29.85 30.02
N VAL A 738 21.03 -29.36 29.13
CA VAL A 738 21.27 -28.10 28.41
C VAL A 738 21.01 -26.92 29.35
N ARG A 739 22.08 -26.36 29.92
CA ARG A 739 21.98 -25.21 30.85
C ARG A 739 21.65 -23.88 30.16
N ALA A 740 22.03 -23.70 28.90
CA ALA A 740 21.92 -22.42 28.19
C ALA A 740 21.96 -22.58 26.67
N GLN A 741 21.29 -21.66 25.97
CA GLN A 741 21.32 -21.56 24.51
C GLN A 741 21.69 -20.13 24.11
N VAL A 742 22.57 -19.98 23.12
CA VAL A 742 22.97 -18.67 22.58
C VAL A 742 22.92 -18.75 21.06
N ALA A 743 22.20 -17.82 20.43
CA ALA A 743 22.21 -17.71 18.98
C ALA A 743 23.31 -16.75 18.51
N LEU A 744 24.00 -17.12 17.43
CA LEU A 744 24.93 -16.24 16.73
C LEU A 744 24.29 -15.85 15.39
N TYR A 745 24.04 -14.55 15.20
CA TYR A 745 23.58 -13.94 13.94
C TYR A 745 22.21 -14.44 13.46
N SER A 746 21.21 -14.34 14.34
CA SER A 746 19.83 -14.76 14.04
C SER A 746 19.09 -13.70 13.21
N GLY A 747 18.55 -14.11 12.05
CA GLY A 747 17.66 -13.25 11.24
C GLY A 747 16.25 -13.06 11.81
N SER A 748 15.93 -13.62 12.98
CA SER A 748 14.59 -13.63 13.58
C SER A 748 14.55 -13.01 14.99
N ILE A 749 15.38 -12.01 15.28
CA ILE A 749 15.40 -11.33 16.59
C ILE A 749 14.03 -10.78 17.03
N SER A 750 13.15 -10.43 16.08
CA SER A 750 11.79 -9.99 16.39
C SER A 750 10.93 -11.07 17.03
N ARG A 751 11.18 -12.37 16.74
CA ARG A 751 10.50 -13.48 17.42
C ARG A 751 10.96 -13.63 18.86
N GLN A 752 12.17 -13.19 19.19
CA GLN A 752 12.70 -13.16 20.55
C GLN A 752 12.20 -11.92 21.34
N GLY A 753 11.21 -11.21 20.80
CA GLY A 753 10.58 -10.04 21.42
C GLY A 753 11.22 -8.70 21.09
N ASN A 754 12.27 -8.64 20.27
CA ASN A 754 12.92 -7.37 19.92
C ASN A 754 12.06 -6.52 18.97
N PRO A 755 12.03 -5.19 19.17
CA PRO A 755 11.34 -4.29 18.24
C PRO A 755 12.03 -4.32 16.87
N SER A 756 11.25 -4.42 15.80
CA SER A 756 11.74 -4.34 14.42
C SER A 756 10.82 -3.43 13.61
N PRO A 757 10.90 -2.10 13.81
CA PRO A 757 10.07 -1.13 13.11
C PRO A 757 10.43 -1.09 11.63
N TRP A 758 9.47 -1.39 10.76
CA TRP A 758 9.68 -1.42 9.30
C TRP A 758 9.92 -0.04 8.69
N SER A 759 9.67 1.03 9.44
CA SER A 759 9.95 2.41 9.04
C SER A 759 11.45 2.70 8.95
N VAL A 760 12.28 2.00 9.71
CA VAL A 760 13.74 2.21 9.82
C VAL A 760 14.54 0.91 9.71
N THR A 761 13.90 -0.22 9.40
CA THR A 761 14.57 -1.50 9.17
C THR A 761 14.47 -1.83 7.67
N PRO A 762 15.50 -1.58 6.86
CA PRO A 762 15.48 -1.87 5.44
C PRO A 762 15.52 -3.38 5.18
N TYR A 763 14.89 -3.82 4.10
CA TYR A 763 14.99 -5.16 3.57
C TYR A 763 16.39 -5.40 3.02
N PHE A 764 17.10 -6.38 3.58
CA PHE A 764 18.52 -6.64 3.30
C PHE A 764 18.84 -6.90 1.82
N GLY A 765 17.86 -7.40 1.04
CA GLY A 765 18.04 -7.75 -0.36
C GLY A 765 17.82 -6.62 -1.37
N LYS A 766 17.81 -5.37 -0.92
CA LYS A 766 17.69 -4.18 -1.75
C LYS A 766 18.64 -3.10 -1.25
N SER A 767 19.03 -2.21 -2.17
CA SER A 767 19.81 -1.00 -1.87
C SER A 767 18.96 0.06 -1.16
N LEU A 768 18.46 -0.28 0.04
CA LEU A 768 17.71 0.60 0.93
C LEU A 768 18.53 0.81 2.21
N THR A 769 18.49 2.04 2.73
CA THR A 769 19.09 2.40 4.03
C THR A 769 17.99 2.82 5.00
N GLN A 770 18.35 3.21 6.22
CA GLN A 770 17.40 3.81 7.17
C GLN A 770 16.64 5.05 6.66
N ASP A 771 17.22 5.82 5.73
CA ASP A 771 16.66 7.09 5.26
C ASP A 771 15.75 6.84 4.04
N MET A 772 14.59 6.23 4.27
CA MET A 772 13.64 5.87 3.20
C MET A 772 12.55 6.93 2.97
N SER A 773 12.29 7.25 1.71
CA SER A 773 11.10 7.98 1.28
C SER A 773 9.82 7.19 1.54
N PHE A 774 8.65 7.84 1.43
CA PHE A 774 7.36 7.15 1.60
C PHE A 774 7.18 5.97 0.62
N VAL A 775 7.53 6.14 -0.65
CA VAL A 775 7.43 5.07 -1.67
C VAL A 775 8.42 3.94 -1.36
N GLN A 776 9.63 4.27 -0.93
CA GLN A 776 10.61 3.27 -0.50
C GLN A 776 10.13 2.50 0.73
N ARG A 777 9.44 3.14 1.68
CA ARG A 777 8.83 2.47 2.85
C ARG A 777 7.70 1.52 2.44
N ILE A 778 6.88 1.87 1.44
CA ILE A 778 5.85 0.97 0.90
C ILE A 778 6.52 -0.29 0.31
N LEU A 779 7.53 -0.10 -0.54
CA LEU A 779 8.27 -1.21 -1.14
C LEU A 779 8.96 -2.06 -0.06
N ASN A 780 9.57 -1.42 0.93
CA ASN A 780 10.23 -2.08 2.05
C ASN A 780 9.25 -2.96 2.84
N ALA A 781 8.09 -2.41 3.20
CA ALA A 781 7.03 -3.14 3.89
C ALA A 781 6.55 -4.34 3.06
N ALA A 782 6.33 -4.16 1.75
CA ALA A 782 5.93 -5.26 0.87
C ALA A 782 6.99 -6.37 0.80
N CYS A 783 8.28 -6.03 0.70
CA CYS A 783 9.38 -6.99 0.73
C CYS A 783 9.48 -7.74 2.07
N LEU A 784 9.36 -7.05 3.20
CA LEU A 784 9.42 -7.65 4.53
C LEU A 784 8.22 -8.56 4.83
N VAL A 785 7.01 -8.17 4.39
CA VAL A 785 5.82 -9.04 4.45
C VAL A 785 6.06 -10.30 3.63
N SER A 786 6.54 -10.14 2.39
CA SER A 786 6.82 -11.26 1.48
C SER A 786 7.85 -12.22 2.08
N LEU A 787 8.92 -11.68 2.68
CA LEU A 787 9.94 -12.46 3.38
C LEU A 787 9.35 -13.23 4.57
N ARG A 788 8.49 -12.60 5.39
CA ARG A 788 7.83 -13.27 6.52
C ARG A 788 6.92 -14.41 6.06
N ILE A 789 6.15 -14.20 5.00
CA ILE A 789 5.27 -15.22 4.41
C ILE A 789 6.11 -16.37 3.85
N MET A 790 7.13 -16.07 3.04
CA MET A 790 8.05 -17.07 2.49
C MET A 790 8.69 -17.90 3.59
N HIS A 791 9.22 -17.25 4.64
CA HIS A 791 9.83 -17.93 5.78
C HIS A 791 8.84 -18.80 6.55
N TRP A 792 7.59 -18.35 6.70
CA TRP A 792 6.53 -19.15 7.31
C TRP A 792 6.22 -20.41 6.48
N PHE A 793 6.05 -20.27 5.16
CA PHE A 793 5.85 -21.42 4.27
C PHE A 793 7.05 -22.38 4.27
N MET A 794 8.27 -21.86 4.22
CA MET A 794 9.49 -22.68 4.26
C MET A 794 9.60 -23.44 5.57
N ILE A 795 9.37 -22.79 6.72
CA ILE A 795 9.45 -23.46 8.02
C ILE A 795 8.30 -24.45 8.19
N THR A 796 7.04 -24.01 8.06
CA THR A 796 5.88 -24.85 8.38
C THR A 796 5.60 -25.90 7.31
N GLY A 797 5.80 -25.57 6.03
CA GLY A 797 5.50 -26.45 4.91
C GLY A 797 6.61 -27.43 4.54
N TYR A 798 7.88 -27.09 4.79
CA TYR A 798 9.02 -27.92 4.38
C TYR A 798 9.89 -28.36 5.55
N LEU A 799 10.37 -27.42 6.38
CA LEU A 799 11.34 -27.74 7.44
C LEU A 799 10.71 -28.53 8.59
N GLN A 800 9.56 -28.12 9.12
CA GLN A 800 8.91 -28.76 10.26
C GLN A 800 8.50 -30.22 9.98
N PRO A 801 7.90 -30.56 8.82
CA PRO A 801 7.59 -31.95 8.50
C PRO A 801 8.84 -32.82 8.36
N VAL A 802 9.90 -32.29 7.75
CA VAL A 802 11.21 -32.97 7.66
C VAL A 802 11.76 -33.19 9.06
N LEU A 803 11.83 -32.17 9.90
CA LEU A 803 12.34 -32.33 11.26
C LEU A 803 11.49 -33.30 12.10
N ARG A 804 10.17 -33.34 11.94
CA ARG A 804 9.32 -34.32 12.66
C ARG A 804 9.48 -35.74 12.14
N LYS A 805 9.65 -35.93 10.84
CA LYS A 805 9.93 -37.25 10.26
C LYS A 805 11.26 -37.81 10.80
N TYR A 806 12.24 -36.94 11.03
CA TYR A 806 13.63 -37.33 11.33
C TYR A 806 14.03 -37.16 12.80
N LEU A 807 13.33 -36.36 13.60
CA LEU A 807 13.61 -36.14 15.03
C LEU A 807 12.44 -36.61 15.92
N GLY A 808 11.37 -37.11 15.29
CA GLY A 808 10.16 -37.58 15.94
C GLY A 808 9.07 -36.51 16.06
N ASN A 809 7.83 -36.96 16.13
CA ASN A 809 6.65 -36.08 16.22
C ASN A 809 6.58 -35.26 17.53
N GLN A 810 7.39 -35.61 18.53
CA GLN A 810 7.46 -34.90 19.81
C GLN A 810 8.23 -33.57 19.73
N LEU A 811 8.85 -33.27 18.58
CA LEU A 811 9.58 -32.03 18.37
C LEU A 811 8.60 -30.82 18.37
N PRO A 812 8.83 -29.83 19.24
CA PRO A 812 8.07 -28.57 19.23
C PRO A 812 8.25 -27.83 17.90
N ASP A 813 7.40 -26.83 17.65
CA ASP A 813 7.51 -26.03 16.43
C ASP A 813 8.85 -25.26 16.43
N VAL A 814 9.57 -25.28 15.30
CA VAL A 814 10.84 -24.57 15.16
C VAL A 814 10.70 -23.08 15.47
N ARG A 815 9.52 -22.50 15.22
CA ARG A 815 9.24 -21.11 15.56
C ARG A 815 9.26 -20.88 17.07
N ASP A 816 8.72 -21.81 17.85
CA ASP A 816 8.71 -21.75 19.32
C ASP A 816 10.12 -21.99 19.90
N LEU A 817 10.94 -22.80 19.23
CA LEU A 817 12.35 -22.93 19.58
C LEU A 817 13.10 -21.60 19.41
N THR A 818 12.79 -20.82 18.36
CA THR A 818 13.43 -19.51 18.16
C THR A 818 12.98 -18.43 19.14
N THR A 819 11.78 -18.53 19.73
CA THR A 819 11.28 -17.58 20.73
C THR A 819 11.95 -17.77 22.09
N GLU A 820 12.38 -19.00 22.40
CA GLU A 820 12.95 -19.36 23.71
C GLU A 820 14.46 -19.12 23.86
N ILE A 821 15.10 -18.55 22.84
CA ILE A 821 16.53 -18.21 22.88
C ILE A 821 16.75 -17.02 23.83
N PRO A 822 17.48 -17.18 24.94
CA PRO A 822 17.68 -16.12 25.94
C PRO A 822 18.67 -15.04 25.51
N LEU A 823 19.59 -15.34 24.59
CA LEU A 823 20.61 -14.40 24.13
C LEU A 823 20.92 -14.60 22.65
N THR A 824 20.98 -13.50 21.91
CA THR A 824 21.48 -13.42 20.55
C THR A 824 22.70 -12.51 20.47
N LEU A 825 23.81 -13.06 20.00
CA LEU A 825 25.01 -12.32 19.63
C LEU A 825 24.87 -11.87 18.18
N GLN A 826 24.84 -10.56 17.94
CA GLN A 826 24.58 -9.95 16.63
C GLN A 826 25.85 -9.40 15.98
N ASN A 827 26.03 -9.65 14.68
CA ASN A 827 27.16 -9.13 13.90
C ASN A 827 26.88 -7.70 13.44
N SER A 828 26.67 -6.79 14.37
CA SER A 828 26.35 -5.40 14.06
C SER A 828 27.11 -4.47 14.99
N HIS A 829 27.47 -3.29 14.50
CA HIS A 829 28.08 -2.24 15.28
C HIS A 829 27.63 -0.89 14.73
N TYR A 830 27.27 0.03 15.61
CA TYR A 830 26.71 1.34 15.28
C TYR A 830 27.63 2.21 14.41
N SER A 831 28.92 1.86 14.29
CA SER A 831 29.86 2.56 13.40
C SER A 831 29.79 2.12 11.93
N VAL A 832 29.28 0.91 11.65
CA VAL A 832 29.25 0.26 10.31
C VAL A 832 27.86 -0.22 9.90
N ALA A 833 26.89 -0.18 10.81
CA ALA A 833 25.50 -0.55 10.58
C ALA A 833 24.56 0.56 11.05
N ASP A 834 23.30 0.43 10.63
CA ASP A 834 22.21 1.32 10.98
C ASP A 834 21.82 1.20 12.48
N SER A 835 21.31 2.29 13.07
CA SER A 835 20.98 2.34 14.50
C SER A 835 19.62 1.71 14.76
N VAL A 836 19.56 0.57 15.45
CA VAL A 836 18.32 -0.19 15.67
C VAL A 836 18.08 -0.41 17.16
N PRO A 837 16.82 -0.30 17.66
CA PRO A 837 16.52 -0.61 19.04
C PRO A 837 16.66 -2.11 19.32
N TYR A 838 17.49 -2.45 20.30
CA TYR A 838 17.69 -3.81 20.79
C TYR A 838 17.32 -3.90 22.27
N LEU A 839 16.70 -5.00 22.66
CA LEU A 839 16.50 -5.37 24.06
C LEU A 839 17.78 -6.00 24.62
N ALA A 840 17.85 -6.17 25.94
CA ALA A 840 19.03 -6.70 26.63
C ALA A 840 19.45 -8.12 26.19
N ASN A 841 18.58 -8.88 25.52
CA ASN A 841 18.90 -10.18 24.96
C ASN A 841 19.66 -10.12 23.62
N VAL A 842 19.92 -8.95 23.06
CA VAL A 842 20.73 -8.79 21.84
C VAL A 842 22.00 -8.02 22.15
N VAL A 843 23.14 -8.67 21.94
CA VAL A 843 24.46 -8.09 22.19
C VAL A 843 25.23 -7.98 20.88
N ASN A 844 25.65 -6.76 20.56
CA ASN A 844 26.45 -6.45 19.39
C ASN A 844 27.91 -6.90 19.59
N VAL A 845 28.35 -7.86 18.77
CA VAL A 845 29.71 -8.43 18.78
C VAL A 845 30.33 -8.41 17.38
N ALA A 846 30.15 -7.30 16.65
CA ALA A 846 30.74 -7.17 15.32
C ALA A 846 32.25 -7.40 15.36
N CYS A 847 32.79 -7.87 14.25
CA CYS A 847 34.23 -8.11 14.08
C CYS A 847 34.82 -9.14 15.06
N LEU A 848 34.00 -10.06 15.58
CA LEU A 848 34.44 -11.19 16.41
C LEU A 848 35.63 -11.97 15.83
N HIS A 849 35.64 -12.07 14.50
CA HIS A 849 36.63 -12.77 13.68
C HIS A 849 37.80 -11.89 13.22
N CYS A 850 37.72 -10.58 13.39
CA CYS A 850 38.78 -9.67 12.98
C CYS A 850 39.98 -9.80 13.92
N LYS A 851 41.18 -9.71 13.35
CA LYS A 851 42.47 -9.76 14.03
C LYS A 851 43.42 -8.74 13.42
N PRO A 852 44.44 -8.28 14.18
CA PRO A 852 45.54 -7.51 13.61
C PRO A 852 46.23 -8.27 12.47
N ALA A 853 46.71 -7.55 11.47
CA ALA A 853 47.47 -8.14 10.37
C ALA A 853 48.82 -8.68 10.86
N THR A 854 49.15 -9.92 10.48
CA THR A 854 50.44 -10.58 10.73
C THR A 854 51.33 -10.53 9.48
N HIS A 855 52.56 -11.03 9.58
CA HIS A 855 53.53 -11.03 8.46
C HIS A 855 53.07 -11.90 7.28
N LEU A 856 53.28 -11.40 6.06
CA LEU A 856 53.07 -12.13 4.80
C LEU A 856 54.33 -12.91 4.41
N SER A 857 54.21 -13.84 3.46
CA SER A 857 55.37 -14.57 2.94
C SER A 857 56.33 -13.63 2.16
N PRO A 858 57.65 -13.86 2.19
CA PRO A 858 58.62 -12.97 1.54
C PRO A 858 58.39 -12.78 0.02
N ASP A 859 57.96 -13.83 -0.69
CA ASP A 859 57.62 -13.74 -2.12
C ASP A 859 56.43 -12.80 -2.36
N LEU A 860 55.39 -12.91 -1.54
CA LEU A 860 54.22 -12.03 -1.65
C LEU A 860 54.61 -10.59 -1.30
N GLU A 861 55.38 -10.37 -0.25
CA GLU A 861 55.87 -9.04 0.16
C GLU A 861 56.64 -8.34 -0.98
N THR A 862 57.52 -9.07 -1.65
CA THR A 862 58.29 -8.59 -2.81
C THR A 862 57.36 -8.18 -3.95
N PHE A 863 56.33 -8.97 -4.22
CA PHE A 863 55.31 -8.62 -5.21
C PHE A 863 54.50 -7.38 -4.80
N LEU A 864 54.23 -7.11 -3.53
CA LEU A 864 53.34 -6.00 -3.13
C LEU A 864 54.02 -4.63 -3.04
N GLN A 865 55.34 -4.53 -3.25
CA GLN A 865 56.12 -3.29 -3.05
C GLN A 865 55.60 -2.07 -3.84
N ARG A 866 55.10 -2.27 -5.07
CA ARG A 866 54.55 -1.20 -5.93
C ARG A 866 53.18 -0.67 -5.46
N GLY A 867 52.64 -1.20 -4.37
CA GLY A 867 51.25 -1.03 -3.98
C GLY A 867 50.33 -1.95 -4.76
N PHE A 868 49.17 -2.26 -4.19
CA PHE A 868 48.29 -3.24 -4.79
C PHE A 868 46.81 -3.01 -4.54
N ILE A 869 46.00 -3.64 -5.39
CA ILE A 869 44.55 -3.80 -5.26
C ILE A 869 44.27 -5.24 -4.88
N PHE A 870 43.48 -5.45 -3.84
CA PHE A 870 43.00 -6.79 -3.49
C PHE A 870 41.58 -6.99 -4.03
N VAL A 871 41.32 -8.10 -4.71
CA VAL A 871 40.03 -8.39 -5.35
C VAL A 871 39.50 -9.73 -4.83
N SER A 872 38.32 -9.72 -4.19
CA SER A 872 37.70 -10.90 -3.61
C SER A 872 36.17 -10.88 -3.73
N MET A 873 35.61 -11.85 -4.46
CA MET A 873 34.16 -12.03 -4.58
C MET A 873 33.56 -12.89 -3.45
N GLY A 874 34.32 -13.17 -2.39
CA GLY A 874 33.85 -13.96 -1.25
C GLY A 874 33.88 -15.47 -1.48
N SER A 875 33.20 -16.24 -0.62
CA SER A 875 33.17 -17.71 -0.70
C SER A 875 31.96 -18.26 -1.44
N SER A 876 30.85 -17.52 -1.44
CA SER A 876 29.58 -17.96 -2.04
C SER A 876 29.47 -17.57 -3.52
N VAL A 877 30.04 -16.41 -3.91
CA VAL A 877 30.21 -16.04 -5.32
C VAL A 877 31.61 -16.49 -5.74
N ARG A 878 31.68 -17.60 -6.50
CA ARG A 878 32.96 -18.07 -7.06
C ARG A 878 33.36 -17.18 -8.22
N ALA A 879 34.55 -16.58 -8.16
CA ALA A 879 35.04 -15.73 -9.23
C ALA A 879 35.23 -16.53 -10.53
N SER A 880 35.56 -17.81 -10.41
CA SER A 880 35.67 -18.74 -11.54
C SER A 880 34.36 -19.01 -12.28
N GLY A 881 33.20 -18.70 -11.67
CA GLY A 881 31.88 -18.85 -12.30
C GLY A 881 31.44 -17.63 -13.12
N MET A 882 32.28 -16.59 -13.21
CA MET A 882 31.95 -15.40 -14.00
C MET A 882 31.84 -15.74 -15.50
N PRO A 883 30.84 -15.18 -16.21
CA PRO A 883 30.77 -15.30 -17.67
C PRO A 883 32.05 -14.80 -18.32
N GLU A 884 32.48 -15.48 -19.39
CA GLU A 884 33.76 -15.22 -20.07
C GLU A 884 33.92 -13.74 -20.49
N ALA A 885 32.86 -13.12 -21.01
CA ALA A 885 32.87 -11.70 -21.37
C ALA A 885 33.13 -10.78 -20.17
N LEU A 886 32.59 -11.09 -18.99
CA LEU A 886 32.82 -10.31 -17.77
C LEU A 886 34.25 -10.53 -17.25
N ARG A 887 34.75 -11.78 -17.30
CA ARG A 887 36.14 -12.11 -16.95
C ARG A 887 37.13 -11.31 -17.79
N GLN A 888 36.91 -11.21 -19.10
CA GLN A 888 37.75 -10.43 -20.03
C GLN A 888 37.75 -8.94 -19.69
N ILE A 889 36.60 -8.38 -19.28
CA ILE A 889 36.51 -6.98 -18.82
C ILE A 889 37.40 -6.75 -17.59
N PHE A 890 37.35 -7.66 -16.61
CA PHE A 890 38.19 -7.57 -15.40
C PHE A 890 39.68 -7.67 -15.74
N VAL A 891 40.07 -8.67 -16.54
CA VAL A 891 41.46 -8.86 -16.99
C VAL A 891 41.96 -7.62 -17.74
N ALA A 892 41.19 -7.11 -18.70
CA ALA A 892 41.54 -5.93 -19.46
C ALA A 892 41.65 -4.67 -18.58
N ALA A 893 40.74 -4.49 -17.62
CA ALA A 893 40.82 -3.37 -16.67
C ALA A 893 42.07 -3.49 -15.78
N PHE A 894 42.35 -4.68 -15.24
CA PHE A 894 43.50 -4.92 -14.37
C PHE A 894 44.84 -4.74 -15.08
N ALA A 895 44.93 -5.10 -16.36
CA ALA A 895 46.13 -4.89 -17.17
C ALA A 895 46.53 -3.40 -17.28
N THR A 896 45.55 -2.48 -17.18
CA THR A 896 45.77 -1.04 -17.30
C THR A 896 46.09 -0.33 -15.97
N LEU A 897 46.08 -1.06 -14.85
CA LEU A 897 46.32 -0.48 -13.53
C LEU A 897 47.84 -0.28 -13.29
N PRO A 898 48.26 0.85 -12.67
CA PRO A 898 49.67 1.16 -12.44
C PRO A 898 50.29 0.37 -11.27
N CYS A 899 49.50 -0.45 -10.58
CA CYS A 899 49.85 -1.20 -9.39
C CYS A 899 49.51 -2.68 -9.55
N ASN A 900 49.94 -3.49 -8.60
CA ASN A 900 49.73 -4.92 -8.67
C ASN A 900 48.30 -5.29 -8.24
N VAL A 901 47.80 -6.43 -8.73
CA VAL A 901 46.46 -6.92 -8.40
C VAL A 901 46.58 -8.31 -7.82
N VAL A 902 46.08 -8.47 -6.60
CA VAL A 902 45.94 -9.77 -5.94
C VAL A 902 44.50 -10.19 -6.07
N TRP A 903 44.24 -11.22 -6.87
CA TRP A 903 42.88 -11.64 -7.21
C TRP A 903 42.59 -13.04 -6.68
N LYS A 904 41.52 -13.18 -5.88
CA LYS A 904 41.01 -14.47 -5.45
C LYS A 904 40.29 -15.17 -6.61
N TRP A 905 40.76 -16.36 -6.99
CA TRP A 905 40.28 -17.13 -8.14
C TRP A 905 40.30 -18.63 -7.86
N GLU A 906 39.13 -19.27 -7.83
CA GLU A 906 38.94 -20.68 -7.45
C GLU A 906 38.82 -21.64 -8.64
N GLY A 907 39.27 -21.21 -9.82
CA GLY A 907 39.25 -21.99 -11.06
C GLY A 907 40.63 -22.42 -11.51
N MET A 908 40.69 -23.08 -12.67
CA MET A 908 41.96 -23.40 -13.33
C MET A 908 42.76 -22.13 -13.67
N LYS A 909 44.07 -22.32 -13.90
CA LYS A 909 44.99 -21.22 -14.24
C LYS A 909 44.49 -20.45 -15.46
N ILE A 910 44.36 -19.14 -15.30
CA ILE A 910 43.92 -18.22 -16.37
C ILE A 910 45.04 -18.09 -17.41
N LYS A 911 44.75 -18.31 -18.69
CA LYS A 911 45.75 -18.31 -19.77
C LYS A 911 46.22 -16.91 -20.16
N ASP A 912 45.34 -15.92 -20.10
CA ASP A 912 45.49 -14.53 -20.53
C ASP A 912 45.79 -13.56 -19.35
N LEU A 913 46.49 -14.04 -18.31
CA LEU A 913 46.73 -13.24 -17.11
C LEU A 913 47.88 -12.22 -17.30
N PRO A 914 47.67 -10.92 -17.04
CA PRO A 914 48.72 -9.90 -17.12
C PRO A 914 49.79 -10.09 -16.02
N SER A 915 51.02 -9.62 -16.29
CA SER A 915 52.16 -9.80 -15.36
C SER A 915 52.00 -9.07 -14.01
N ASN A 916 51.15 -8.03 -13.95
CA ASN A 916 50.84 -7.31 -12.72
C ASN A 916 49.73 -7.96 -11.89
N VAL A 917 49.15 -9.09 -12.33
CA VAL A 917 48.06 -9.80 -11.64
C VAL A 917 48.54 -11.15 -11.13
N ARG A 918 48.31 -11.44 -9.85
CA ARG A 918 48.50 -12.77 -9.26
C ARG A 918 47.18 -13.34 -8.79
N THR A 919 46.96 -14.62 -9.07
CA THR A 919 45.75 -15.34 -8.68
C THR A 919 46.06 -16.48 -7.72
N ALA A 920 45.17 -16.70 -6.76
CA ALA A 920 45.17 -17.89 -5.92
C ALA A 920 43.74 -18.22 -5.48
N ALA A 921 43.47 -19.48 -5.20
CA ALA A 921 42.16 -19.92 -4.67
C ALA A 921 41.89 -19.34 -3.28
N TRP A 922 42.94 -19.04 -2.51
CA TRP A 922 42.84 -18.46 -1.19
C TRP A 922 43.98 -17.48 -0.91
N TRP A 923 43.65 -16.38 -0.25
CA TRP A 923 44.60 -15.36 0.19
C TRP A 923 44.41 -15.07 1.69
N PRO A 924 45.48 -14.68 2.40
CA PRO A 924 45.40 -14.20 3.78
C PRO A 924 44.75 -12.80 3.78
N GLN A 925 43.42 -12.78 3.71
CA GLN A 925 42.63 -11.58 3.42
C GLN A 925 42.83 -10.49 4.47
N GLN A 926 42.84 -10.80 5.75
CA GLN A 926 43.00 -9.77 6.80
C GLN A 926 44.41 -9.20 6.82
N GLU A 927 45.43 -10.00 6.52
CA GLU A 927 46.82 -9.57 6.41
C GLU A 927 47.01 -8.65 5.20
N LEU A 928 46.38 -8.97 4.06
CA LEU A 928 46.35 -8.08 2.88
C LEU A 928 45.58 -6.79 3.13
N LEU A 929 44.45 -6.86 3.83
CA LEU A 929 43.62 -5.69 4.15
C LEU A 929 44.31 -4.73 5.11
N GLY A 930 45.06 -5.26 6.09
CA GLY A 930 45.85 -4.45 7.03
C GLY A 930 47.23 -4.03 6.51
N HIS A 931 47.58 -4.38 5.28
CA HIS A 931 48.90 -4.07 4.71
C HIS A 931 49.05 -2.58 4.37
N SER A 932 50.21 -1.99 4.72
CA SER A 932 50.48 -0.55 4.52
C SER A 932 50.41 -0.09 3.05
N LYS A 933 50.70 -1.01 2.12
CA LYS A 933 50.70 -0.77 0.66
C LYS A 933 49.35 -1.02 -0.04
N LEU A 934 48.29 -1.40 0.69
CA LEU A 934 46.97 -1.59 0.11
C LEU A 934 46.38 -0.26 -0.39
N ARG A 935 46.04 -0.21 -1.69
CA ARG A 935 45.44 0.97 -2.31
C ARG A 935 43.92 0.93 -2.29
N ALA A 936 43.30 -0.19 -2.65
CA ALA A 936 41.86 -0.40 -2.56
C ALA A 936 41.52 -1.89 -2.43
N PHE A 937 40.34 -2.16 -1.88
CA PHE A 937 39.74 -3.49 -1.84
C PHE A 937 38.54 -3.54 -2.78
N VAL A 938 38.51 -4.49 -3.71
CA VAL A 938 37.34 -4.75 -4.58
C VAL A 938 36.62 -5.96 -4.03
N SER A 939 35.36 -5.77 -3.63
CA SER A 939 34.55 -6.77 -2.94
C SER A 939 33.17 -6.93 -3.56
N HIS A 940 32.58 -8.10 -3.40
CA HIS A 940 31.16 -8.33 -3.71
C HIS A 940 30.19 -7.72 -2.68
N GLY A 941 30.67 -7.24 -1.52
CA GLY A 941 29.83 -6.62 -0.49
C GLY A 941 29.32 -7.57 0.60
N GLY A 942 29.94 -8.73 0.79
CA GLY A 942 29.61 -9.62 1.90
C GLY A 942 29.92 -8.98 3.27
N LEU A 943 29.02 -9.15 4.24
CA LEU A 943 29.07 -8.48 5.54
C LEU A 943 30.41 -8.64 6.26
N LEU A 944 30.96 -9.86 6.33
CA LEU A 944 32.25 -10.11 6.99
C LEU A 944 33.41 -9.39 6.30
N SER A 945 33.45 -9.41 4.97
CA SER A 945 34.52 -8.73 4.23
C SER A 945 34.45 -7.22 4.37
N LEU A 946 33.24 -6.64 4.47
CA LEU A 946 33.08 -5.21 4.76
C LEU A 946 33.45 -4.86 6.20
N HIS A 947 33.20 -5.74 7.17
CA HIS A 947 33.70 -5.61 8.53
C HIS A 947 35.22 -5.65 8.60
N GLU A 948 35.86 -6.58 7.92
CA GLU A 948 37.33 -6.66 7.83
C GLU A 948 37.91 -5.43 7.15
N ALA A 949 37.27 -4.93 6.08
CA ALA A 949 37.67 -3.70 5.40
C ALA A 949 37.55 -2.48 6.32
N ALA A 950 36.43 -2.34 7.04
CA ALA A 950 36.24 -1.28 8.01
C ALA A 950 37.24 -1.38 9.17
N TYR A 951 37.51 -2.59 9.68
CA TYR A 951 38.47 -2.84 10.75
C TYR A 951 39.90 -2.41 10.38
N HIS A 952 40.33 -2.74 9.15
CA HIS A 952 41.67 -2.41 8.64
C HIS A 952 41.77 -1.05 7.92
N ALA A 953 40.71 -0.23 7.96
CA ALA A 953 40.65 1.07 7.27
C ALA A 953 40.88 0.99 5.75
N ALA A 954 40.41 -0.09 5.12
CA ALA A 954 40.56 -0.33 3.68
C ALA A 954 39.46 0.38 2.87
N PRO A 955 39.79 1.34 2.00
CA PRO A 955 38.82 1.94 1.08
C PRO A 955 38.36 0.89 0.06
N THR A 956 37.05 0.81 -0.17
CA THR A 956 36.44 -0.36 -0.85
C THR A 956 35.66 0.03 -2.11
N LEU A 957 35.81 -0.73 -3.19
CA LEU A 957 34.89 -0.74 -4.33
C LEU A 957 33.99 -1.98 -4.18
N VAL A 958 32.68 -1.78 -4.16
CA VAL A 958 31.70 -2.84 -3.97
C VAL A 958 30.97 -3.11 -5.28
N LEU A 959 30.90 -4.38 -5.64
CA LEU A 959 30.22 -4.91 -6.82
C LEU A 959 29.16 -5.92 -6.36
N PRO A 960 27.95 -5.45 -5.97
CA PRO A 960 26.90 -6.32 -5.45
C PRO A 960 26.49 -7.39 -6.45
N VAL A 961 26.10 -8.56 -5.96
CA VAL A 961 25.73 -9.70 -6.82
C VAL A 961 24.33 -10.23 -6.49
N PHE A 962 24.07 -10.64 -5.25
CA PHE A 962 22.76 -11.13 -4.81
C PHE A 962 22.63 -11.13 -3.28
N CYS A 963 21.48 -11.57 -2.74
CA CYS A 963 21.24 -11.70 -1.29
C CYS A 963 21.41 -10.34 -0.57
N ASP A 964 22.22 -10.29 0.49
CA ASP A 964 22.45 -9.14 1.36
C ASP A 964 23.46 -8.13 0.81
N HIS A 965 24.10 -8.44 -0.32
CA HIS A 965 25.18 -7.60 -0.86
C HIS A 965 24.68 -6.19 -1.22
N ASP A 966 23.47 -6.07 -1.77
CA ASP A 966 22.89 -4.77 -2.15
C ASP A 966 22.65 -3.87 -0.95
N GLY A 967 22.10 -4.41 0.15
CA GLY A 967 21.86 -3.66 1.39
C GLY A 967 23.17 -3.29 2.08
N ASN A 968 24.11 -4.23 2.19
CA ASN A 968 25.42 -3.97 2.78
C ASN A 968 26.21 -2.92 1.98
N ALA A 969 26.14 -2.97 0.65
CA ALA A 969 26.80 -2.01 -0.23
C ALA A 969 26.22 -0.60 -0.08
N ALA A 970 24.89 -0.48 -0.06
CA ALA A 970 24.21 0.80 0.16
C ALA A 970 24.60 1.42 1.51
N GLN A 971 24.74 0.59 2.56
CA GLN A 971 25.20 1.07 3.85
C GLN A 971 26.65 1.53 3.83
N ALA A 972 27.54 0.78 3.19
CA ALA A 972 28.95 1.14 3.06
C ALA A 972 29.15 2.45 2.27
N GLU A 973 28.32 2.67 1.25
CA GLU A 973 28.27 3.91 0.47
C GLU A 973 27.76 5.09 1.30
N LYS A 974 26.66 4.92 2.04
CA LYS A 974 26.12 5.93 2.96
C LYS A 974 27.16 6.38 3.99
N LEU A 975 27.96 5.43 4.50
CA LEU A 975 29.04 5.70 5.45
C LEU A 975 30.31 6.28 4.79
N GLY A 976 30.34 6.35 3.46
CA GLY A 976 31.34 7.05 2.67
C GLY A 976 32.67 6.32 2.48
N TYR A 977 32.82 5.09 2.98
CA TYR A 977 34.08 4.32 2.84
C TYR A 977 34.09 3.39 1.63
N ALA A 978 32.96 3.26 0.92
CA ALA A 978 32.84 2.46 -0.27
C ALA A 978 32.24 3.22 -1.46
N LEU A 979 32.65 2.83 -2.66
CA LEU A 979 31.98 3.16 -3.93
C LEU A 979 31.21 1.94 -4.40
N VAL A 980 29.95 2.08 -4.82
CA VAL A 980 29.14 0.96 -5.30
C VAL A 980 28.96 1.06 -6.81
N MET A 981 29.15 -0.06 -7.51
CA MET A 981 28.95 -0.15 -8.96
C MET A 981 28.13 -1.38 -9.32
N ASP A 982 27.20 -1.21 -10.27
CA ASP A 982 26.40 -2.31 -10.79
C ASP A 982 27.21 -3.17 -11.78
N LEU A 983 27.25 -4.47 -11.52
CA LEU A 983 27.95 -5.45 -12.35
C LEU A 983 27.29 -5.60 -13.73
N ALA A 984 25.97 -5.38 -13.85
CA ALA A 984 25.23 -5.57 -15.11
C ALA A 984 25.57 -4.51 -16.18
N GLY A 985 26.04 -3.33 -15.76
CA GLY A 985 26.38 -2.20 -16.64
C GLY A 985 27.87 -1.96 -16.82
N ILE A 986 28.74 -2.81 -16.27
CA ILE A 986 30.15 -2.51 -16.12
C ILE A 986 30.93 -2.64 -17.45
N SER A 987 31.78 -1.66 -17.72
CA SER A 987 32.73 -1.63 -18.84
C SER A 987 34.18 -1.53 -18.32
N ILE A 988 35.15 -1.84 -19.20
CA ILE A 988 36.59 -1.79 -18.88
C ILE A 988 36.98 -0.42 -18.30
N GLY A 989 36.60 0.66 -18.98
CA GLY A 989 36.89 2.03 -18.54
C GLY A 989 36.23 2.36 -17.19
N SER A 990 34.93 2.06 -17.05
CA SER A 990 34.22 2.34 -15.80
C SER A 990 34.80 1.59 -14.59
N LEU A 991 35.17 0.31 -14.76
CA LEU A 991 35.77 -0.50 -13.69
C LEU A 991 37.15 0.04 -13.31
N ARG A 992 37.99 0.34 -14.31
CA ARG A 992 39.31 0.94 -14.11
C ARG A 992 39.21 2.26 -13.35
N ASP A 993 38.37 3.17 -13.82
CA ASP A 993 38.22 4.51 -13.24
C ASP A 993 37.63 4.45 -11.82
N GLY A 994 36.68 3.54 -11.59
CA GLY A 994 36.14 3.24 -10.26
C GLY A 994 37.21 2.74 -9.29
N ILE A 995 38.05 1.78 -9.71
CA ILE A 995 39.17 1.28 -8.91
C ILE A 995 40.17 2.41 -8.60
N LEU A 996 40.57 3.19 -9.61
CA LEU A 996 41.52 4.30 -9.43
C LEU A 996 40.99 5.39 -8.50
N LYS A 997 39.70 5.70 -8.58
CA LYS A 997 39.02 6.66 -7.69
C LYS A 997 39.11 6.22 -6.23
N VAL A 998 38.83 4.95 -5.93
CA VAL A 998 38.93 4.40 -4.57
C VAL A 998 40.39 4.22 -4.15
N ALA A 999 41.30 3.95 -5.09
CA ALA A 999 42.72 3.70 -4.86
C ALA A 999 43.59 4.96 -4.71
N ALA A 1000 43.01 6.17 -4.85
CA ALA A 1000 43.75 7.43 -4.77
C ALA A 1000 44.52 7.56 -3.44
N ILE A 1001 45.76 8.03 -3.52
CA ILE A 1001 46.66 8.15 -2.36
C ILE A 1001 46.45 9.49 -1.64
N HIS A 1002 46.31 10.57 -2.41
CA HIS A 1002 46.12 11.93 -1.92
C HIS A 1002 44.66 12.36 -2.04
N ASN A 1003 44.18 13.16 -1.07
CA ASN A 1003 42.82 13.72 -1.03
C ASN A 1003 41.69 12.69 -1.28
N ASN A 1004 41.81 11.51 -0.66
CA ASN A 1004 40.84 10.42 -0.82
C ASN A 1004 39.82 10.41 0.33
N SER A 1005 38.58 10.79 0.02
CA SER A 1005 37.47 10.78 0.97
C SER A 1005 37.13 9.38 1.46
N TYR A 1006 37.15 8.36 0.59
CA TYR A 1006 36.89 6.96 0.96
C TYR A 1006 37.90 6.44 1.99
N ARG A 1007 39.18 6.76 1.82
CA ARG A 1007 40.24 6.38 2.76
C ARG A 1007 40.08 7.09 4.10
N THR A 1008 39.70 8.37 4.09
CA THR A 1008 39.44 9.15 5.31
C THR A 1008 38.23 8.59 6.06
N ALA A 1009 37.15 8.27 5.34
CA ALA A 1009 35.97 7.62 5.90
C ALA A 1009 36.31 6.23 6.46
N ALA A 1010 37.05 5.40 5.73
CA ALA A 1010 37.48 4.07 6.18
C ALA A 1010 38.31 4.14 7.47
N LYS A 1011 39.25 5.08 7.56
CA LYS A 1011 40.02 5.34 8.81
C LYS A 1011 39.12 5.71 9.97
N LYS A 1012 38.17 6.65 9.75
CA LYS A 1012 37.19 7.02 10.77
C LYS A 1012 36.38 5.82 11.25
N ARG A 1013 35.93 4.95 10.33
CA ARG A 1013 35.19 3.72 10.69
C ARG A 1013 36.05 2.75 11.50
N SER A 1014 37.30 2.55 11.10
CA SER A 1014 38.27 1.69 11.82
C SER A 1014 38.47 2.16 13.25
N THR A 1015 38.70 3.47 13.46
CA THR A 1015 38.85 4.05 14.81
C THR A 1015 37.61 3.78 15.64
N LEU A 1016 36.41 4.11 15.15
CA LEU A 1016 35.15 3.92 15.87
C LEU A 1016 34.84 2.44 16.16
N LEU A 1017 35.21 1.53 15.26
CA LEU A 1017 34.95 0.09 15.41
C LEU A 1017 35.91 -0.57 16.40
N ARG A 1018 37.13 -0.04 16.53
CA ARG A 1018 38.17 -0.57 17.44
C ARG A 1018 38.12 0.07 18.82
N ASP A 1019 37.57 1.27 18.94
CA ASP A 1019 37.41 2.01 20.18
C ASP A 1019 36.24 1.47 21.02
N LEU A 1020 36.44 0.29 21.59
CA LEU A 1020 35.48 -0.38 22.47
C LEU A 1020 36.10 -0.65 23.84
N PRO A 1021 35.34 -0.46 24.94
CA PRO A 1021 35.85 -0.72 26.30
C PRO A 1021 36.20 -2.19 26.51
N ILE A 1022 35.50 -3.10 25.82
CA ILE A 1022 35.75 -4.54 25.87
C ILE A 1022 35.85 -5.06 24.44
N ASN A 1023 36.89 -5.85 24.16
CA ASN A 1023 37.04 -6.50 22.86
C ASN A 1023 35.83 -7.40 22.54
N PRO A 1024 35.25 -7.37 21.32
CA PRO A 1024 34.06 -8.14 20.95
C PRO A 1024 34.16 -9.64 21.25
N ARG A 1025 35.36 -10.23 21.13
CA ARG A 1025 35.60 -11.64 21.45
C ARG A 1025 35.52 -11.94 22.94
N LYS A 1026 36.11 -11.08 23.77
CA LYS A 1026 35.99 -11.18 25.23
C LYS A 1026 34.55 -10.95 25.69
N LEU A 1027 33.87 -9.96 25.09
CA LEU A 1027 32.47 -9.65 25.39
C LEU A 1027 31.55 -10.84 25.06
N ALA A 1028 31.68 -11.43 23.87
CA ALA A 1028 30.92 -12.61 23.47
C ALA A 1028 31.13 -13.78 24.43
N THR A 1029 32.38 -14.07 24.79
CA THR A 1029 32.72 -15.13 25.75
C THR A 1029 32.10 -14.88 27.12
N TRP A 1030 32.20 -13.65 27.64
CA TRP A 1030 31.60 -13.29 28.91
C TRP A 1030 30.08 -13.50 28.93
N TRP A 1031 29.38 -13.09 27.86
CA TRP A 1031 27.93 -13.28 27.78
C TRP A 1031 27.53 -14.75 27.66
N VAL A 1032 28.31 -15.56 26.93
CA VAL A 1032 28.09 -17.02 26.88
C VAL A 1032 28.25 -17.64 28.27
N GLU A 1033 29.31 -17.28 29.00
CA GLU A 1033 29.53 -17.71 30.39
C GLU A 1033 28.39 -17.25 31.32
N HIS A 1034 27.92 -16.00 31.15
CA HIS A 1034 26.84 -15.43 31.95
C HIS A 1034 25.53 -16.20 31.77
N VAL A 1035 25.14 -16.48 30.53
CA VAL A 1035 23.93 -17.26 30.24
C VAL A 1035 24.11 -18.71 30.69
N ALA A 1036 25.30 -19.30 30.52
CA ALA A 1036 25.60 -20.65 31.02
C ALA A 1036 25.48 -20.76 32.55
N LYS A 1037 25.82 -19.68 33.29
CA LYS A 1037 25.72 -19.60 34.74
C LYS A 1037 24.29 -19.36 35.23
N TYR A 1038 23.55 -18.46 34.60
CA TYR A 1038 22.25 -17.98 35.09
C TYR A 1038 21.04 -18.43 34.26
N LYS A 1039 21.24 -19.29 33.25
CA LYS A 1039 20.24 -19.81 32.29
C LYS A 1039 19.59 -18.75 31.38
N GLY A 1040 19.71 -17.46 31.69
CA GLY A 1040 19.31 -16.34 30.83
C GLY A 1040 17.80 -16.04 30.80
N GLU A 1041 17.01 -16.60 31.72
CA GLU A 1041 15.57 -16.31 31.80
C GLU A 1041 15.27 -14.82 31.99
N HIS A 1042 16.12 -14.11 32.74
CA HIS A 1042 16.01 -12.66 32.99
C HIS A 1042 16.25 -11.79 31.76
N LEU A 1043 16.79 -12.35 30.67
CA LEU A 1043 16.98 -11.62 29.40
C LEU A 1043 15.77 -11.77 28.47
N LYS A 1044 14.90 -12.76 28.68
CA LYS A 1044 13.78 -13.04 27.79
C LYS A 1044 12.66 -12.02 27.99
N SER A 1045 12.32 -11.29 26.93
CA SER A 1045 11.21 -10.33 26.96
C SER A 1045 9.84 -11.03 26.97
N SER A 1046 8.87 -10.48 27.70
CA SER A 1046 7.46 -10.92 27.66
C SER A 1046 6.80 -10.69 26.29
N THR A 1047 7.36 -9.79 25.46
CA THR A 1047 6.85 -9.49 24.11
C THR A 1047 6.95 -10.67 23.14
N ARG A 1048 7.78 -11.68 23.42
CA ARG A 1048 7.98 -12.86 22.55
C ARG A 1048 6.72 -13.70 22.32
N HIS A 1049 5.77 -13.69 23.26
CA HIS A 1049 4.50 -14.42 23.17
C HIS A 1049 3.30 -13.51 22.87
N MET A 1050 3.53 -12.21 22.66
CA MET A 1050 2.45 -11.28 22.35
C MET A 1050 2.04 -11.41 20.88
N SER A 1051 0.73 -11.40 20.64
CA SER A 1051 0.21 -11.26 19.28
C SER A 1051 0.38 -9.83 18.76
N VAL A 1052 0.27 -9.65 17.44
CA VAL A 1052 0.33 -8.32 16.80
C VAL A 1052 -0.73 -7.39 17.38
N ILE A 1053 -1.89 -7.92 17.79
CA ILE A 1053 -2.99 -7.16 18.39
C ILE A 1053 -2.55 -6.55 19.72
N HIS A 1054 -2.00 -7.36 20.64
CA HIS A 1054 -1.56 -6.88 21.95
C HIS A 1054 -0.33 -5.98 21.84
N TYR A 1055 0.65 -6.34 21.00
CA TYR A 1055 1.89 -5.58 20.84
C TYR A 1055 1.65 -4.13 20.37
N TYR A 1056 0.66 -3.92 19.49
CA TYR A 1056 0.25 -2.59 19.02
C TYR A 1056 -1.00 -2.04 19.73
N SER A 1057 -1.49 -2.72 20.77
CA SER A 1057 -2.70 -2.36 21.53
C SER A 1057 -3.94 -2.14 20.66
N ILE A 1058 -4.09 -2.92 19.59
CA ILE A 1058 -5.21 -2.84 18.65
C ILE A 1058 -6.52 -3.24 19.34
N ASP A 1059 -6.48 -4.21 20.24
CA ASP A 1059 -7.59 -4.61 21.12
C ASP A 1059 -8.08 -3.45 21.98
N VAL A 1060 -7.16 -2.68 22.57
CA VAL A 1060 -7.48 -1.48 23.36
C VAL A 1060 -8.15 -0.41 22.48
N VAL A 1061 -7.63 -0.18 21.27
CA VAL A 1061 -8.24 0.74 20.30
C VAL A 1061 -9.64 0.27 19.91
N ILE A 1062 -9.82 -1.02 19.62
CA ILE A 1062 -11.13 -1.61 19.29
C ILE A 1062 -12.10 -1.47 20.48
N PHE A 1063 -11.64 -1.71 21.71
CA PHE A 1063 -12.45 -1.51 22.93
C PHE A 1063 -12.96 -0.08 23.04
N TYR A 1064 -12.10 0.92 22.83
CA TYR A 1064 -12.53 2.32 22.84
C TYR A 1064 -13.54 2.63 21.74
N VAL A 1065 -13.35 2.08 20.52
CA VAL A 1065 -14.28 2.25 19.41
C VAL A 1065 -15.64 1.59 19.70
N ILE A 1066 -15.66 0.36 20.21
CA ILE A 1066 -16.89 -0.36 20.57
C ILE A 1066 -17.61 0.36 21.72
N THR A 1067 -16.88 0.76 22.76
CA THR A 1067 -17.43 1.48 23.90
C THR A 1067 -18.08 2.78 23.45
N LEU A 1068 -17.41 3.56 22.60
CA LEU A 1068 -17.96 4.77 22.01
C LEU A 1068 -19.24 4.47 21.20
N THR A 1069 -19.24 3.39 20.41
CA THR A 1069 -20.40 2.98 19.59
C THR A 1069 -21.58 2.53 20.45
N LEU A 1070 -21.34 1.78 21.53
CA LEU A 1070 -22.37 1.33 22.47
C LEU A 1070 -22.93 2.49 23.29
N LEU A 1071 -22.09 3.46 23.68
CA LEU A 1071 -22.52 4.71 24.31
C LEU A 1071 -23.48 5.46 23.38
N MET A 1072 -23.09 5.61 22.11
CA MET A 1072 -23.93 6.25 21.09
C MET A 1072 -25.26 5.50 20.88
N TYR A 1073 -25.25 4.17 20.85
CA TYR A 1073 -26.46 3.35 20.73
C TYR A 1073 -27.33 3.38 21.99
N GLY A 1074 -26.73 3.34 23.18
CA GLY A 1074 -27.42 3.42 24.47
C GLY A 1074 -28.14 4.75 24.64
N LEU A 1075 -27.48 5.85 24.28
CA LEU A 1075 -28.09 7.18 24.22
C LEU A 1075 -29.27 7.20 23.25
N LYS A 1076 -29.12 6.62 22.04
CA LYS A 1076 -30.21 6.51 21.07
C LYS A 1076 -31.42 5.71 21.62
N LYS A 1077 -31.18 4.60 22.31
CA LYS A 1077 -32.23 3.74 22.88
C LYS A 1077 -32.89 4.35 24.12
N LEU A 1078 -32.14 5.09 24.94
CA LEU A 1078 -32.67 5.85 26.07
C LEU A 1078 -33.62 6.94 25.56
N CYS A 1079 -33.19 7.70 24.56
CA CYS A 1079 -34.02 8.69 23.87
C CYS A 1079 -35.29 8.05 23.26
N TRP A 1080 -35.16 6.88 22.64
CA TRP A 1080 -36.32 6.16 22.08
C TRP A 1080 -37.31 5.69 23.16
N ARG A 1081 -36.82 5.22 24.32
CA ARG A 1081 -37.67 4.79 25.45
C ARG A 1081 -38.38 5.95 26.14
N THR A 1082 -37.75 7.12 26.25
CA THR A 1082 -38.41 8.33 26.77
C THR A 1082 -39.50 8.81 25.82
N ILE A 1083 -39.25 8.77 24.51
CA ILE A 1083 -40.23 9.13 23.48
C ILE A 1083 -41.41 8.14 23.48
N SER A 1084 -41.15 6.83 23.56
CA SER A 1084 -42.23 5.83 23.59
C SER A 1084 -43.04 5.85 24.89
N LYS A 1085 -42.42 6.13 26.05
CA LYS A 1085 -43.16 6.36 27.31
C LYS A 1085 -44.04 7.61 27.25
N GLN A 1086 -43.58 8.70 26.62
CA GLN A 1086 -44.41 9.88 26.38
C GLN A 1086 -45.56 9.58 25.42
N ALA A 1087 -45.32 8.79 24.37
CA ALA A 1087 -46.36 8.37 23.42
C ALA A 1087 -47.43 7.45 24.05
N VAL A 1088 -47.05 6.57 24.99
CA VAL A 1088 -48.00 5.72 25.73
C VAL A 1088 -48.79 6.54 26.76
N LYS A 1089 -48.15 7.50 27.47
CA LYS A 1089 -48.85 8.41 28.39
C LYS A 1089 -49.90 9.28 27.69
N LYS A 1090 -49.64 9.66 26.43
CA LYS A 1090 -50.57 10.43 25.59
C LYS A 1090 -51.70 9.60 24.97
N LYS A 1091 -51.70 8.27 25.18
CA LYS A 1091 -52.74 7.33 24.72
C LYS A 1091 -53.62 6.81 25.86
N ILE A 1092 -53.22 7.04 27.12
CA ILE A 1092 -53.94 6.60 28.34
C ILE A 1092 -54.71 7.76 28.99
N ASN A 1093 -54.31 9.01 28.69
CA ASN A 1093 -55.13 10.21 28.88
C ASN A 1093 -55.80 10.57 27.56
#